data_AF-A0A7V2V0T3-F1
#
_entry.id   AF-A0A7V2V0T3-F1
#
_cell.length_a   1.000
_cell.length_b   1.000
_cell.length_c   1.000
_cell.angle_alpha   90.00
_cell.angle_beta   90.00
_cell.angle_gamma   90.00
#
_symmetry.space_group_name_H-M   'P 1'
#
loop_
_entity.id
_entity.type
_entity.pdbx_description
1 polymer ?
#
loop_
_entity_poly.entity_id
_entity_poly.type
_entity_poly.pdbx_seq_one_letter_code
_entity_poly.pdbx_strand_id
1 'polypeptide(L)'
;MTNAEFRDLVEKCLEGSATPEEERAVVDAAEASPRRARFLRLVVEFDASLHTLRWDPDAFARRVAGRLRHEGHAGAFARRLRRRIEREGAGPGFRPRRAASRRLRPRAGGLRSARWVLAAALLVAVGAAALLLRDRGPGSSGPHRSQDVAGVAPPGEAPQGGVSASNGLPRTPVLVERGRSPRPPTDADQARDPAGDPMPSSASAAKTPAAPSIPQAMPGTASAPAHTTTVIARVESVSGDVSLDVGGVFEAVEPGLALVSGRVIRTAEASRCVLRLLDGSRLEAGAATRVSVAASDAAGGPEDGGVLRIDLAGGRIEADVARRPDGRSWVFSTAHADAVVLGTRLALEVDGSRTRLDVRHGRVRFVRKTDRSELLVASGQYAVVGHRLAMGLMSLDDRVRPVPAPPPDRALLFPPDAGHVDVKLRYGAKGDGLADDTDAIQRAISDHLDTFNRLIYLPNGIYRVTRPLEGKSPDGRYHFGMQLVGQSRERTVIRLQDACPGYQDPASPRAVIRTAVRDGLEGNEGYRNAVMNLTIDTGRGNPGAVGIDFLAQGSGAIRDVTVRSGDGLGSAGISMRRRWPGPCLLRNVLVSGFDVGIDVAHREYGVTLEHVTLERQGTSGLRYDENVVAVRALVSRNACPAVVGSGSPSLLVLLDSRLTGGAPDGDAVVVDGGAVVARGVCVAGYGGSARLRGDRLPPGSVAEVCAGLPGLSPPRAPTLPVEEPPELPPDDPASWERVEGTGTIAIQKAVDAGRPVVYLPFGQYWIDRPVRVRGAVRRIVGMNSLIHPQPALGDQPVFRFESPQKAVLLEHLMGSGWIEDASPGALVLRHVYGFAYRNVKGCGPLFAEDAPGGPWILDHPQKAWLRSCTVHGEDVAFRNAGGALWILGYRTGGPLSVAETTRGGETEALGGVVYPSTRVPPDRPMFRCVDSRQLVAVAPRSYVPNGIHRLLVAETRGDALQEIETPPMPIAHATIEPDAPGPTRRLMPTPSAQAAWDARLLDRLREAIASGDRPRFACSLVGSDVEVLDVDDRGGLSIRSGAASAVVPWTPLSLEDRRRLALAVLRKGVAGDHALAAFYHLAVGMREMAEAHLRRAGSAAEEVRASFR
;
A
#
# COMPACT_ATOMS: atom_id res chain seq x y z
N MET A 1 -21.05 3.85 49.89
CA MET A 1 -21.67 4.86 49.00
C MET A 1 -22.75 4.22 48.15
N THR A 2 -24.00 4.63 48.34
CA THR A 2 -25.15 4.19 47.55
C THR A 2 -25.13 4.82 46.15
N ASN A 3 -25.90 4.28 45.20
CA ASN A 3 -25.97 4.87 43.85
C ASN A 3 -26.68 6.23 43.80
N ALA A 4 -27.44 6.58 44.84
CA ALA A 4 -28.06 7.91 44.97
C ALA A 4 -27.01 8.92 45.44
N GLU A 5 -26.30 8.59 46.53
CA GLU A 5 -25.18 9.39 47.05
C GLU A 5 -24.12 9.66 45.97
N PHE A 6 -23.72 8.62 45.23
CA PHE A 6 -22.75 8.75 44.14
C PHE A 6 -23.19 9.78 43.08
N ARG A 7 -24.48 9.82 42.74
CA ARG A 7 -24.99 10.72 41.70
C ARG A 7 -25.16 12.15 42.19
N ASP A 8 -25.57 12.34 43.44
CA ASP A 8 -25.63 13.67 44.06
C ASP A 8 -24.21 14.25 44.23
N LEU A 9 -23.22 13.41 44.55
CA LEU A 9 -21.81 13.78 44.54
C LEU A 9 -21.29 14.16 43.15
N VAL A 10 -21.60 13.38 42.12
CA VAL A 10 -21.26 13.74 40.72
C VAL A 10 -21.90 15.07 40.32
N GLU A 11 -23.14 15.33 40.75
CA GLU A 11 -23.83 16.60 40.49
C GLU A 11 -23.11 17.78 41.16
N LYS A 12 -22.70 17.64 42.43
CA LYS A 12 -21.86 18.62 43.13
C LYS A 12 -20.53 18.87 42.42
N CYS A 13 -19.86 17.80 41.94
CA CYS A 13 -18.60 17.92 41.21
C CYS A 13 -18.79 18.73 39.92
N LEU A 14 -19.84 18.43 39.16
CA LEU A 14 -20.13 19.20 37.96
C LEU A 14 -20.46 20.66 38.30
N GLU A 15 -21.17 20.92 39.41
CA GLU A 15 -21.53 22.27 39.88
C GLU A 15 -20.32 23.05 40.44
N GLY A 16 -19.14 22.41 40.54
CA GLY A 16 -17.94 22.99 41.11
C GLY A 16 -18.06 23.26 42.62
N SER A 17 -19.00 22.60 43.30
CA SER A 17 -19.29 22.78 44.73
C SER A 17 -18.85 21.59 45.59
N ALA A 18 -18.31 20.53 44.98
CA ALA A 18 -17.76 19.38 45.70
C ALA A 18 -16.41 19.72 46.34
N THR A 19 -16.12 19.15 47.52
CA THR A 19 -14.78 19.21 48.10
C THR A 19 -13.82 18.24 47.37
N PRO A 20 -12.50 18.43 47.47
CA PRO A 20 -11.53 17.49 46.88
C PRO A 20 -11.68 16.05 47.39
N GLU A 21 -12.11 15.85 48.63
CA GLU A 21 -12.39 14.52 49.19
C GLU A 21 -13.66 13.90 48.58
N GLU A 22 -14.68 14.72 48.32
CA GLU A 22 -15.90 14.33 47.62
C GLU A 22 -15.62 13.95 46.14
N GLU A 23 -14.77 14.73 45.45
CA GLU A 23 -14.31 14.41 44.09
C GLU A 23 -13.51 13.10 44.05
N ARG A 24 -12.60 12.91 45.01
CA ARG A 24 -11.84 11.66 45.16
C ARG A 24 -12.77 10.48 45.38
N ALA A 25 -13.77 10.63 46.24
CA ALA A 25 -14.75 9.58 46.51
C ALA A 25 -15.56 9.20 45.25
N VAL A 26 -15.87 10.15 44.36
CA VAL A 26 -16.50 9.87 43.07
C VAL A 26 -15.58 9.06 42.16
N VAL A 27 -14.30 9.43 42.06
CA VAL A 27 -13.33 8.69 41.23
C VAL A 27 -13.14 7.28 41.78
N ASP A 28 -12.91 7.13 43.08
CA ASP A 28 -12.71 5.82 43.72
C ASP A 28 -13.95 4.93 43.58
N ALA A 29 -15.15 5.50 43.73
CA ALA A 29 -16.40 4.77 43.55
C ALA A 29 -16.67 4.40 42.09
N ALA A 30 -16.14 5.17 41.13
CA ALA A 30 -16.22 4.85 39.71
C ALA A 30 -15.23 3.74 39.34
N GLU A 31 -14.00 3.78 39.84
CA GLU A 31 -13.00 2.73 39.61
C GLU A 31 -13.42 1.39 40.21
N ALA A 32 -14.02 1.41 41.40
CA ALA A 32 -14.53 0.22 42.06
C ALA A 32 -15.80 -0.38 41.39
N SER A 33 -16.40 0.30 40.41
CA SER A 33 -17.60 -0.19 39.73
C SER A 33 -17.62 0.19 38.24
N PRO A 34 -17.45 -0.79 37.33
CA PRO A 34 -17.49 -0.55 35.87
C PRO A 34 -18.77 0.17 35.42
N ARG A 35 -19.87 -0.06 36.14
CA ARG A 35 -21.17 0.57 35.92
C ARG A 35 -21.14 2.08 36.25
N ARG A 36 -20.51 2.46 37.36
CA ARG A 36 -20.32 3.86 37.77
C ARG A 36 -19.28 4.58 36.92
N ALA A 37 -18.19 3.91 36.52
CA ALA A 37 -17.22 4.45 35.55
C ALA A 37 -17.86 4.76 34.19
N ARG A 38 -18.75 3.88 33.71
CA ARG A 38 -19.50 4.12 32.47
C ARG A 38 -20.49 5.27 32.61
N PHE A 39 -21.16 5.39 33.76
CA PHE A 39 -22.03 6.52 34.08
C PHE A 39 -21.27 7.84 34.06
N LEU A 40 -20.10 7.91 34.72
CA LEU A 40 -19.28 9.11 34.81
C LEU A 40 -18.81 9.59 33.42
N ARG A 41 -18.33 8.66 32.58
CA ARG A 41 -17.91 8.96 31.20
C ARG A 41 -19.03 9.54 30.36
N LEU A 42 -20.22 8.93 30.41
CA LEU A 42 -21.39 9.43 29.68
C LEU A 42 -21.76 10.85 30.11
N VAL A 43 -21.71 11.13 31.42
CA VAL A 43 -22.04 12.46 31.97
C VAL A 43 -21.03 13.51 31.51
N VAL A 44 -19.73 13.21 31.53
CA VAL A 44 -18.66 14.10 31.04
C VAL A 44 -18.76 14.33 29.53
N GLU A 45 -19.02 13.29 28.73
CA GLU A 45 -19.24 13.42 27.29
C GLU A 45 -20.43 14.33 26.96
N PHE A 46 -21.52 14.21 27.73
CA PHE A 46 -22.70 15.05 27.55
C PHE A 46 -22.49 16.49 27.99
N ASP A 47 -21.74 16.72 29.07
CA ASP A 47 -21.36 18.06 29.54
C ASP A 47 -20.49 18.80 28.51
N ALA A 48 -19.46 18.13 27.97
CA ALA A 48 -18.63 18.67 26.89
C ALA A 48 -19.43 18.96 25.60
N SER A 49 -20.47 18.18 25.32
CA SER A 49 -21.36 18.37 24.16
C SER A 49 -22.27 19.60 24.28
N LEU A 50 -22.57 20.06 25.50
CA LEU A 50 -23.42 21.25 25.71
C LEU A 50 -22.75 22.53 25.24
N HIS A 51 -21.42 22.57 25.23
CA HIS A 51 -20.65 23.73 24.75
C HIS A 51 -20.54 23.82 23.22
N THR A 52 -21.04 22.84 22.46
CA THR A 52 -20.79 22.71 21.01
C THR A 52 -22.05 22.63 20.11
N LEU A 53 -23.28 22.67 20.65
CA LEU A 53 -24.52 22.44 19.88
C LEU A 53 -25.49 23.66 19.80
N ARG A 54 -26.16 23.84 18.65
CA ARG A 54 -27.40 24.65 18.52
C ARG A 54 -28.59 23.86 19.14
N TRP A 55 -29.40 24.50 20.00
CA TRP A 55 -29.98 23.87 21.20
C TRP A 55 -31.48 23.45 21.16
N ASP A 56 -31.81 22.23 21.65
CA ASP A 56 -33.14 21.76 22.13
C ASP A 56 -32.98 20.96 23.47
N PRO A 57 -33.37 21.54 24.62
CA PRO A 57 -33.18 20.94 25.95
C PRO A 57 -34.03 19.68 26.20
N ASP A 58 -35.20 19.58 25.57
CA ASP A 58 -36.12 18.45 25.79
C ASP A 58 -35.63 17.19 25.06
N ALA A 59 -35.05 17.35 23.87
CA ALA A 59 -34.43 16.25 23.13
C ALA A 59 -33.19 15.71 23.84
N PHE A 60 -32.39 16.58 24.46
CA PHE A 60 -31.20 16.20 25.23
C PHE A 60 -31.57 15.40 26.49
N ALA A 61 -32.52 15.91 27.30
CA ALA A 61 -32.97 15.22 28.52
C ALA A 61 -33.55 13.82 28.22
N ARG A 62 -34.30 13.67 27.11
CA ARG A 62 -34.79 12.36 26.64
C ARG A 62 -33.67 11.41 26.22
N ARG A 63 -32.61 11.91 25.59
CA ARG A 63 -31.45 11.12 25.13
C ARG A 63 -30.62 10.60 26.30
N VAL A 64 -30.37 11.46 27.28
CA VAL A 64 -29.68 11.12 28.54
C VAL A 64 -30.49 10.11 29.33
N ALA A 65 -31.78 10.37 29.57
CA ALA A 65 -32.66 9.42 30.26
C ALA A 65 -32.80 8.08 29.50
N GLY A 66 -32.82 8.14 28.17
CA GLY A 66 -32.93 6.98 27.30
C GLY A 66 -31.73 6.04 27.35
N ARG A 67 -30.49 6.57 27.44
CA ARG A 67 -29.27 5.77 27.60
C ARG A 67 -29.07 5.23 29.01
N LEU A 68 -29.71 5.84 30.00
CA LEU A 68 -29.61 5.47 31.41
C LEU A 68 -30.74 4.53 31.89
N ARG A 69 -31.52 3.95 30.97
CA ARG A 69 -32.79 3.23 31.24
C ARG A 69 -32.69 1.98 32.13
N HIS A 70 -31.50 1.52 32.50
CA HIS A 70 -31.30 0.34 33.35
C HIS A 70 -30.94 0.65 34.81
N GLU A 71 -30.89 1.91 35.24
CA GLU A 71 -30.55 2.27 36.63
C GLU A 71 -31.67 3.12 37.23
N GLY A 72 -32.40 2.55 38.19
CA GLY A 72 -33.77 2.92 38.58
C GLY A 72 -34.07 4.37 39.01
N HIS A 73 -33.16 5.34 38.90
CA HIS A 73 -33.37 6.75 39.24
C HIS A 73 -32.82 7.73 38.17
N ALA A 74 -32.51 7.27 36.95
CA ALA A 74 -31.94 8.07 35.86
C ALA A 74 -32.80 9.29 35.44
N GLY A 75 -34.12 9.16 35.53
CA GLY A 75 -35.05 10.24 35.17
C GLY A 75 -35.00 11.44 36.12
N ALA A 76 -34.66 11.24 37.39
CA ALA A 76 -34.54 12.34 38.35
C ALA A 76 -33.28 13.17 38.09
N PHE A 77 -32.13 12.51 37.90
CA PHE A 77 -30.85 13.13 37.57
C PHE A 77 -30.93 13.89 36.24
N ALA A 78 -31.47 13.27 35.18
CA ALA A 78 -31.62 13.93 33.87
C ALA A 78 -32.52 15.19 33.94
N ARG A 79 -33.54 15.19 34.82
CA ARG A 79 -34.40 16.37 35.05
C ARG A 79 -33.68 17.46 35.84
N ARG A 80 -32.78 17.14 36.77
CA ARG A 80 -32.01 18.15 37.52
C ARG A 80 -30.89 18.76 36.68
N LEU A 81 -30.16 17.94 35.92
CA LEU A 81 -29.17 18.39 34.93
C LEU A 81 -29.79 19.36 33.91
N ARG A 82 -30.99 19.06 33.41
CA ARG A 82 -31.76 19.99 32.56
C ARG A 82 -31.98 21.36 33.24
N ARG A 83 -32.45 21.39 34.49
CA ARG A 83 -32.73 22.65 35.21
C ARG A 83 -31.46 23.48 35.43
N ARG A 84 -30.32 22.81 35.60
CA ARG A 84 -29.03 23.49 35.71
C ARG A 84 -28.62 24.16 34.39
N ILE A 85 -28.75 23.44 33.29
CA ILE A 85 -28.48 23.96 31.94
C ILE A 85 -29.39 25.16 31.62
N GLU A 86 -30.67 25.10 32.03
CA GLU A 86 -31.62 26.22 31.90
C GLU A 86 -31.22 27.45 32.74
N ARG A 87 -30.54 27.28 33.88
CA ARG A 87 -30.03 28.39 34.71
C ARG A 87 -28.74 28.99 34.15
N GLU A 88 -27.81 28.16 33.69
CA GLU A 88 -26.51 28.62 33.16
C GLU A 88 -26.64 29.24 31.76
N GLY A 89 -27.56 28.74 30.92
CA GLY A 89 -27.87 29.34 29.61
C GLY A 89 -28.66 30.65 29.67
N ALA A 90 -29.16 31.05 30.85
CA ALA A 90 -29.93 32.28 31.07
C ALA A 90 -29.10 33.46 31.60
N GLY A 91 -27.77 33.32 31.70
CA GLY A 91 -26.87 34.38 32.19
C GLY A 91 -26.90 35.66 31.33
N PRO A 92 -26.62 36.84 31.92
CA PRO A 92 -26.76 38.14 31.27
C PRO A 92 -25.73 38.31 30.15
N GLY A 93 -26.13 38.01 28.92
CA GLY A 93 -25.31 38.09 27.71
C GLY A 93 -25.93 37.41 26.49
N PHE A 94 -26.87 36.48 26.69
CA PHE A 94 -27.61 35.86 25.60
C PHE A 94 -28.77 36.75 25.13
N ARG A 95 -28.63 37.45 24.00
CA ARG A 95 -29.75 38.09 23.28
C ARG A 95 -30.00 37.42 21.93
N PRO A 96 -31.17 36.81 21.69
CA PRO A 96 -31.58 36.47 20.33
C PRO A 96 -31.88 37.78 19.57
N ARG A 97 -31.25 37.96 18.40
CA ARG A 97 -31.52 39.09 17.50
C ARG A 97 -33.00 39.07 17.08
N ARG A 98 -33.82 39.96 17.66
CA ARG A 98 -35.16 40.30 17.18
C ARG A 98 -35.02 41.16 15.91
N ALA A 99 -35.52 40.64 14.78
CA ALA A 99 -35.77 41.45 13.60
C ALA A 99 -36.87 42.48 13.91
N ALA A 100 -36.57 43.77 13.69
CA ALA A 100 -37.53 44.84 13.88
C ALA A 100 -38.61 44.77 12.78
N SER A 101 -39.86 44.68 13.22
CA SER A 101 -41.05 44.71 12.38
C SER A 101 -41.26 46.12 11.79
N ARG A 102 -41.05 46.28 10.49
CA ARG A 102 -41.75 47.32 9.71
C ARG A 102 -43.04 46.71 9.16
N ARG A 103 -44.16 47.31 9.55
CA ARG A 103 -45.52 46.91 9.15
C ARG A 103 -45.69 47.05 7.64
N LEU A 104 -45.98 45.95 6.95
CA LEU A 104 -46.69 45.94 5.68
C LEU A 104 -47.82 44.91 5.76
N ARG A 105 -49.04 45.37 5.44
CA ARG A 105 -50.29 44.60 5.45
C ARG A 105 -50.29 43.51 4.36
N PRO A 106 -51.11 42.45 4.52
CA PRO A 106 -51.03 41.23 3.73
C PRO A 106 -51.80 41.31 2.41
N ARG A 107 -51.29 40.63 1.38
CA ARG A 107 -52.10 40.13 0.26
C ARG A 107 -51.98 38.60 0.18
N ALA A 108 -53.11 37.99 -0.16
CA ALA A 108 -53.55 36.67 0.23
C ALA A 108 -53.05 35.50 -0.64
N GLY A 109 -53.13 34.29 -0.06
CA GLY A 109 -53.13 32.97 -0.72
C GLY A 109 -51.92 32.11 -0.36
N GLY A 110 -52.00 30.91 0.23
CA GLY A 110 -53.11 30.10 0.72
C GLY A 110 -52.49 28.82 1.33
N LEU A 111 -52.70 28.60 2.63
CA LEU A 111 -52.33 27.38 3.36
C LEU A 111 -53.35 26.28 3.10
N ARG A 112 -52.94 25.12 2.57
CA ARG A 112 -53.56 23.81 2.83
C ARG A 112 -52.56 22.66 2.63
N SER A 113 -51.75 22.33 3.64
CA SER A 113 -51.10 20.99 3.77
C SER A 113 -50.23 20.79 5.03
N ALA A 114 -50.59 21.34 6.20
CA ALA A 114 -49.84 21.11 7.46
C ALA A 114 -50.62 20.36 8.56
N ARG A 115 -51.79 19.78 8.26
CA ARG A 115 -52.62 19.07 9.26
C ARG A 115 -52.53 17.53 9.22
N TRP A 116 -51.85 16.94 8.22
CA TRP A 116 -51.68 15.47 8.15
C TRP A 116 -50.41 14.94 8.86
N VAL A 117 -49.38 15.78 9.00
CA VAL A 117 -48.11 15.37 9.65
C VAL A 117 -48.27 15.22 11.16
N LEU A 118 -49.16 15.99 11.80
CA LEU A 118 -49.40 15.88 13.25
C LEU A 118 -50.29 14.68 13.64
N ALA A 119 -51.16 14.21 12.74
CA ALA A 119 -52.03 13.06 13.02
C ALA A 119 -51.28 11.71 12.90
N ALA A 120 -50.27 11.62 12.02
CA ALA A 120 -49.45 10.41 11.86
C ALA A 120 -48.46 10.21 13.02
N ALA A 121 -47.92 11.30 13.59
CA ALA A 121 -47.00 11.23 14.72
C ALA A 121 -47.69 10.77 16.03
N LEU A 122 -48.99 11.06 16.19
CA LEU A 122 -49.75 10.69 17.39
C LEU A 122 -50.17 9.21 17.42
N LEU A 123 -50.42 8.59 16.25
CA LEU A 123 -50.80 7.18 16.14
C LEU A 123 -49.62 6.20 16.36
N VAL A 124 -48.40 6.58 15.97
CA VAL A 124 -47.19 5.77 16.21
C VAL A 124 -46.79 5.76 17.69
N ALA A 125 -47.04 6.86 18.41
CA ALA A 125 -46.75 6.97 19.83
C ALA A 125 -47.68 6.11 20.71
N VAL A 126 -48.94 5.90 20.29
CA VAL A 126 -49.92 5.07 21.01
C VAL A 126 -49.73 3.58 20.71
N GLY A 127 -49.30 3.21 19.50
CA GLY A 127 -49.02 1.82 19.12
C GLY A 127 -47.79 1.21 19.82
N ALA A 128 -46.75 2.01 20.07
CA ALA A 128 -45.53 1.52 20.73
C ALA A 128 -45.69 1.32 22.25
N ALA A 129 -46.68 1.96 22.87
CA ALA A 129 -46.96 1.83 24.30
C ALA A 129 -47.81 0.59 24.66
N ALA A 130 -48.60 0.08 23.72
CA ALA A 130 -49.50 -1.07 23.94
C ALA A 130 -48.78 -2.45 23.85
N LEU A 131 -47.56 -2.51 23.32
CA LEU A 131 -46.81 -3.75 23.12
C LEU A 131 -45.76 -4.06 24.20
N LEU A 132 -45.58 -3.17 25.19
CA LEU A 132 -44.63 -3.34 26.30
C LEU A 132 -45.28 -3.72 27.63
N LEU A 133 -46.57 -4.07 27.63
CA LEU A 133 -47.28 -4.63 28.78
C LEU A 133 -47.93 -5.96 28.41
N ARG A 134 -47.16 -7.04 28.35
CA ARG A 134 -47.60 -8.35 28.86
C ARG A 134 -46.45 -9.33 29.06
N ASP A 135 -46.57 -10.01 30.18
CA ASP A 135 -45.54 -10.64 31.00
C ASP A 135 -45.20 -12.08 30.56
N ARG A 136 -44.04 -12.58 31.00
CA ARG A 136 -43.59 -13.98 30.79
C ARG A 136 -44.21 -14.90 31.85
N GLY A 137 -44.67 -16.08 31.43
CA GLY A 137 -44.90 -17.25 32.29
C GLY A 137 -44.03 -18.44 31.84
N PRO A 138 -43.52 -19.29 32.75
CA PRO A 138 -42.61 -20.39 32.43
C PRO A 138 -43.31 -21.77 32.37
N GLY A 139 -42.72 -22.71 31.60
CA GLY A 139 -42.72 -24.13 31.95
C GLY A 139 -43.47 -25.14 31.06
N SER A 140 -42.82 -26.31 30.93
CA SER A 140 -43.36 -27.67 30.70
C SER A 140 -43.43 -28.25 29.27
N SER A 141 -43.52 -29.57 29.26
CA SER A 141 -42.91 -30.58 28.41
C SER A 141 -43.94 -31.47 27.68
N GLY A 142 -43.74 -31.71 26.37
CA GLY A 142 -44.27 -32.82 25.52
C GLY A 142 -45.80 -33.09 25.50
N PRO A 143 -46.32 -34.10 24.76
CA PRO A 143 -45.91 -34.75 23.50
C PRO A 143 -47.02 -34.73 22.39
N HIS A 144 -46.70 -35.26 21.20
CA HIS A 144 -47.57 -35.80 20.12
C HIS A 144 -49.04 -35.34 19.94
N ARG A 145 -49.40 -34.93 18.71
CA ARG A 145 -50.32 -35.69 17.84
C ARG A 145 -50.40 -35.17 16.40
N SER A 146 -50.38 -36.14 15.50
CA SER A 146 -50.67 -36.11 14.07
C SER A 146 -52.15 -35.87 13.76
N GLN A 147 -52.43 -35.28 12.59
CA GLN A 147 -53.54 -35.64 11.68
C GLN A 147 -53.37 -34.94 10.32
N ASP A 148 -52.49 -35.50 9.50
CA ASP A 148 -52.78 -36.31 8.30
C ASP A 148 -53.99 -36.05 7.35
N VAL A 149 -53.65 -36.29 6.07
CA VAL A 149 -54.44 -36.64 4.85
C VAL A 149 -55.35 -35.53 4.24
N ALA A 150 -55.46 -35.32 2.92
CA ALA A 150 -55.27 -36.21 1.77
C ALA A 150 -55.28 -35.46 0.40
N GLY A 151 -54.73 -36.06 -0.67
CA GLY A 151 -55.46 -36.03 -1.96
C GLY A 151 -54.78 -35.66 -3.29
N VAL A 152 -53.69 -36.35 -3.67
CA VAL A 152 -53.59 -37.16 -4.92
C VAL A 152 -53.74 -36.49 -6.32
N ALA A 153 -52.57 -36.33 -6.97
CA ALA A 153 -52.13 -36.90 -8.28
C ALA A 153 -52.42 -36.24 -9.68
N PRO A 154 -51.52 -36.50 -10.68
CA PRO A 154 -51.35 -35.83 -11.99
C PRO A 154 -51.94 -36.72 -13.14
N PRO A 155 -51.58 -36.70 -14.47
CA PRO A 155 -50.50 -36.05 -15.26
C PRO A 155 -50.92 -35.47 -16.65
N GLY A 156 -49.97 -35.04 -17.50
CA GLY A 156 -50.24 -34.85 -18.94
C GLY A 156 -49.22 -34.07 -19.78
N GLU A 157 -48.37 -34.83 -20.46
CA GLU A 157 -47.56 -34.67 -21.68
C GLU A 157 -47.65 -33.45 -22.63
N ALA A 158 -46.54 -33.31 -23.38
CA ALA A 158 -46.25 -32.40 -24.49
C ALA A 158 -47.13 -32.60 -25.74
N PRO A 159 -46.96 -31.73 -26.78
CA PRO A 159 -46.39 -32.30 -28.01
C PRO A 159 -45.39 -31.41 -28.77
N GLN A 160 -44.75 -32.09 -29.72
CA GLN A 160 -43.68 -31.71 -30.63
C GLN A 160 -44.14 -30.90 -31.86
N GLY A 161 -43.16 -30.30 -32.57
CA GLY A 161 -43.21 -29.93 -33.99
C GLY A 161 -42.38 -28.66 -34.26
N GLY A 162 -41.47 -28.55 -35.23
CA GLY A 162 -41.00 -29.40 -36.32
C GLY A 162 -39.89 -28.65 -37.07
N VAL A 163 -39.03 -29.38 -37.75
CA VAL A 163 -37.88 -28.88 -38.56
C VAL A 163 -38.33 -28.63 -40.00
N SER A 164 -37.87 -27.56 -40.66
CA SER A 164 -37.37 -27.62 -42.06
C SER A 164 -36.75 -26.30 -42.54
N ALA A 165 -35.66 -26.44 -43.28
CA ALA A 165 -34.92 -25.41 -44.01
C ALA A 165 -35.48 -25.22 -45.44
N SER A 166 -35.17 -24.08 -46.08
CA SER A 166 -34.95 -24.00 -47.54
C SER A 166 -34.25 -22.71 -47.99
N ASN A 167 -33.36 -22.89 -48.96
CA ASN A 167 -32.43 -21.96 -49.59
C ASN A 167 -33.06 -20.94 -50.57
N GLY A 168 -32.37 -19.79 -50.75
CA GLY A 168 -31.85 -19.38 -52.07
C GLY A 168 -32.58 -18.36 -52.97
N LEU A 169 -32.10 -17.09 -52.93
CA LEU A 169 -31.65 -16.20 -54.06
C LEU A 169 -32.62 -15.75 -55.19
N PRO A 170 -32.49 -14.51 -55.73
CA PRO A 170 -31.42 -14.17 -56.70
C PRO A 170 -30.81 -12.73 -56.70
N ARG A 171 -29.47 -12.72 -56.87
CA ARG A 171 -28.56 -11.96 -57.77
C ARG A 171 -28.77 -10.47 -58.16
N THR A 172 -27.82 -9.64 -57.68
CA THR A 172 -26.85 -8.70 -58.34
C THR A 172 -27.19 -7.88 -59.61
N PRO A 173 -26.62 -6.65 -59.71
CA PRO A 173 -25.44 -6.44 -60.59
C PRO A 173 -24.33 -5.55 -59.94
N VAL A 174 -23.06 -5.98 -59.99
CA VAL A 174 -21.96 -5.59 -60.92
C VAL A 174 -21.02 -4.52 -60.33
N LEU A 175 -19.73 -4.83 -60.48
CA LEU A 175 -18.51 -4.21 -59.96
C LEU A 175 -17.81 -3.49 -61.13
N VAL A 176 -17.28 -2.27 -60.93
CA VAL A 176 -16.20 -1.70 -61.77
C VAL A 176 -15.25 -0.84 -60.92
N GLU A 177 -14.05 -1.40 -60.77
CA GLU A 177 -12.67 -0.87 -60.78
C GLU A 177 -12.13 0.37 -60.02
N ARG A 178 -10.81 0.23 -59.80
CA ARG A 178 -9.85 0.93 -58.94
C ARG A 178 -9.15 2.10 -59.65
N GLY A 179 -8.66 3.06 -58.87
CA GLY A 179 -7.60 4.00 -59.24
C GLY A 179 -6.57 4.17 -58.11
N ARG A 180 -5.29 3.93 -58.43
CA ARG A 180 -4.09 3.87 -57.57
C ARG A 180 -3.41 5.24 -57.41
N SER A 181 -2.49 5.34 -56.43
CA SER A 181 -1.19 6.07 -56.51
C SER A 181 -0.28 5.66 -55.31
N PRO A 182 1.06 5.88 -55.32
CA PRO A 182 2.07 5.04 -55.98
C PRO A 182 3.24 4.58 -55.07
N ARG A 183 4.06 3.64 -55.57
CA ARG A 183 5.33 3.15 -54.99
C ARG A 183 6.55 3.96 -55.50
N PRO A 184 7.71 3.87 -54.83
CA PRO A 184 9.03 3.87 -55.48
C PRO A 184 9.71 2.47 -55.45
N PRO A 185 10.77 2.26 -56.25
CA PRO A 185 11.03 1.00 -56.97
C PRO A 185 12.17 0.13 -56.42
N THR A 186 12.26 -1.09 -56.94
CA THR A 186 13.43 -1.99 -56.86
C THR A 186 13.88 -2.44 -58.26
N ASP A 187 15.19 -2.71 -58.32
CA ASP A 187 15.97 -3.58 -59.23
C ASP A 187 16.46 -3.06 -60.59
N ALA A 188 17.79 -3.06 -60.77
CA ALA A 188 18.50 -3.92 -61.75
C ALA A 188 20.00 -3.54 -61.92
N ASP A 189 20.87 -4.49 -61.57
CA ASP A 189 21.93 -5.13 -62.39
C ASP A 189 23.13 -4.39 -63.06
N GLN A 190 24.28 -5.09 -62.96
CA GLN A 190 25.48 -5.17 -63.85
C GLN A 190 26.80 -4.40 -63.54
N ALA A 191 27.74 -5.15 -62.93
CA ALA A 191 28.99 -5.68 -63.51
C ALA A 191 30.25 -4.81 -63.81
N ARG A 192 31.39 -5.38 -63.34
CA ARG A 192 32.79 -5.40 -63.84
C ARG A 192 33.87 -4.46 -63.25
N ASP A 193 34.82 -5.12 -62.57
CA ASP A 193 36.28 -4.96 -62.52
C ASP A 193 36.94 -4.42 -63.81
N PRO A 194 38.16 -3.80 -63.79
CA PRO A 194 39.39 -4.52 -63.40
C PRO A 194 40.60 -3.76 -62.79
N ALA A 195 41.40 -4.55 -62.07
CA ALA A 195 42.88 -4.68 -62.03
C ALA A 195 43.83 -3.49 -61.74
N GLY A 196 44.79 -3.74 -60.83
CA GLY A 196 46.06 -3.01 -60.72
C GLY A 196 46.87 -3.33 -59.46
N ASP A 197 47.63 -4.43 -59.48
CA ASP A 197 48.84 -4.67 -58.66
C ASP A 197 49.97 -3.67 -59.07
N PRO A 198 51.06 -3.41 -58.29
CA PRO A 198 51.88 -4.43 -57.62
C PRO A 198 52.52 -4.09 -56.24
N MET A 199 52.88 -5.16 -55.52
CA MET A 199 53.82 -5.22 -54.37
C MET A 199 55.30 -5.20 -54.85
N PRO A 200 56.31 -4.93 -53.99
CA PRO A 200 57.04 -6.05 -53.33
C PRO A 200 57.68 -5.72 -51.95
N SER A 201 57.69 -6.71 -51.01
CA SER A 201 58.87 -7.44 -50.47
C SER A 201 59.67 -6.68 -49.37
N SER A 202 60.31 -7.26 -48.35
CA SER A 202 60.93 -8.58 -48.16
C SER A 202 61.22 -8.81 -46.65
N ALA A 203 61.05 -10.02 -46.08
CA ALA A 203 62.12 -11.01 -45.76
C ALA A 203 62.85 -10.80 -44.41
N SER A 204 63.38 -11.79 -43.68
CA SER A 204 63.31 -13.27 -43.63
C SER A 204 64.32 -13.78 -42.57
N ALA A 205 64.09 -15.00 -42.05
CA ALA A 205 65.09 -16.04 -41.66
C ALA A 205 65.99 -15.86 -40.41
N ALA A 206 66.46 -16.88 -39.68
CA ALA A 206 66.37 -18.36 -39.66
C ALA A 206 67.04 -18.85 -38.33
N LYS A 207 66.88 -20.09 -37.80
CA LYS A 207 67.53 -21.36 -38.21
C LYS A 207 67.11 -22.55 -37.31
N THR A 208 67.05 -23.75 -37.89
CA THR A 208 66.99 -25.12 -37.30
C THR A 208 68.42 -25.67 -37.02
N PRO A 209 68.72 -26.80 -36.32
CA PRO A 209 68.60 -28.18 -36.91
C PRO A 209 68.53 -29.45 -35.97
N ALA A 210 68.09 -30.57 -36.57
CA ALA A 210 68.57 -31.98 -36.50
C ALA A 210 68.47 -32.91 -35.24
N ALA A 211 68.26 -34.22 -35.52
CA ALA A 211 68.29 -35.42 -34.65
C ALA A 211 69.65 -36.19 -34.73
N PRO A 212 70.01 -37.14 -33.80
CA PRO A 212 70.06 -38.58 -34.19
C PRO A 212 69.96 -39.69 -33.07
N SER A 213 69.61 -40.93 -33.51
CA SER A 213 70.09 -42.32 -33.15
C SER A 213 69.72 -43.12 -31.85
N ILE A 214 69.57 -44.46 -32.04
CA ILE A 214 69.03 -45.60 -31.23
C ILE A 214 70.18 -46.40 -30.51
N PRO A 215 70.03 -47.21 -29.41
CA PRO A 215 69.68 -48.67 -29.52
C PRO A 215 68.94 -49.38 -28.33
N GLN A 216 68.22 -50.44 -28.72
CA GLN A 216 67.61 -51.62 -28.05
C GLN A 216 67.92 -52.06 -26.59
N ALA A 217 66.87 -52.55 -25.89
CA ALA A 217 66.86 -53.84 -25.15
C ALA A 217 65.42 -54.32 -24.79
N MET A 218 65.06 -55.57 -25.15
CA MET A 218 63.92 -56.36 -24.63
C MET A 218 64.29 -57.04 -23.29
N PRO A 219 63.42 -57.78 -22.55
CA PRO A 219 61.96 -58.07 -22.67
C PRO A 219 61.15 -57.86 -21.36
N GLY A 220 59.82 -57.74 -21.44
CA GLY A 220 58.98 -57.86 -20.24
C GLY A 220 57.47 -57.62 -20.42
N THR A 221 56.73 -58.72 -20.60
CA THR A 221 55.29 -58.89 -20.29
C THR A 221 54.29 -57.93 -20.94
N ALA A 222 53.66 -58.37 -22.04
CA ALA A 222 52.49 -57.72 -22.61
C ALA A 222 51.27 -57.85 -21.68
N SER A 223 50.88 -56.72 -21.12
CA SER A 223 49.58 -56.46 -20.49
C SER A 223 48.54 -56.05 -21.56
N ALA A 224 47.27 -56.26 -21.24
CA ALA A 224 46.06 -56.01 -22.04
C ALA A 224 45.99 -54.59 -22.68
N PRO A 225 45.20 -54.40 -23.77
CA PRO A 225 45.21 -53.17 -24.57
C PRO A 225 44.82 -51.93 -23.76
N ALA A 226 45.61 -50.85 -23.91
CA ALA A 226 45.35 -49.56 -23.31
C ALA A 226 44.16 -48.85 -23.98
N HIS A 227 43.13 -48.53 -23.19
CA HIS A 227 42.03 -47.68 -23.60
C HIS A 227 42.55 -46.25 -23.88
N THR A 228 42.29 -45.73 -25.07
CA THR A 228 42.62 -44.34 -25.44
C THR A 228 41.67 -43.40 -24.70
N THR A 229 42.17 -42.69 -23.69
CA THR A 229 41.37 -41.78 -22.86
C THR A 229 41.20 -40.43 -23.56
N THR A 230 40.09 -40.22 -24.28
CA THR A 230 39.81 -38.96 -24.97
C THR A 230 39.42 -37.86 -23.96
N VAL A 231 40.28 -36.83 -23.84
CA VAL A 231 39.98 -35.59 -23.11
C VAL A 231 39.00 -34.75 -23.94
N ILE A 232 37.96 -34.22 -23.31
CA ILE A 232 36.86 -33.51 -24.00
C ILE A 232 36.62 -32.08 -23.51
N ALA A 233 37.03 -31.77 -22.28
CA ALA A 233 36.89 -30.43 -21.70
C ALA A 233 37.96 -30.19 -20.63
N ARG A 234 38.19 -28.93 -20.28
CA ARG A 234 38.99 -28.53 -19.13
C ARG A 234 38.16 -27.65 -18.21
N VAL A 235 38.37 -27.81 -16.91
CA VAL A 235 37.76 -26.96 -15.90
C VAL A 235 38.47 -25.60 -15.94
N GLU A 236 37.73 -24.54 -16.23
CA GLU A 236 38.26 -23.16 -16.32
C GLU A 236 38.25 -22.49 -14.94
N SER A 237 37.17 -22.66 -14.17
CA SER A 237 37.06 -22.11 -12.82
C SER A 237 36.08 -22.90 -11.96
N VAL A 238 36.34 -22.93 -10.66
CA VAL A 238 35.50 -23.56 -9.63
C VAL A 238 35.23 -22.54 -8.53
N SER A 239 34.00 -22.51 -8.03
CA SER A 239 33.59 -21.74 -6.86
C SER A 239 32.66 -22.59 -6.01
N GLY A 240 32.97 -22.75 -4.72
CA GLY A 240 32.25 -23.67 -3.83
C GLY A 240 32.60 -25.14 -4.07
N ASP A 241 31.75 -26.04 -3.58
CA ASP A 241 31.97 -27.48 -3.61
C ASP A 241 31.57 -28.08 -4.96
N VAL A 242 32.58 -28.50 -5.73
CA VAL A 242 32.42 -29.16 -7.02
C VAL A 242 33.14 -30.50 -6.98
N SER A 243 32.43 -31.54 -7.39
CA SER A 243 32.92 -32.92 -7.36
C SER A 243 32.75 -33.64 -8.70
N LEU A 244 33.68 -34.52 -9.03
CA LEU A 244 33.70 -35.35 -10.24
C LEU A 244 33.53 -36.82 -9.85
N ASP A 245 32.70 -37.55 -10.58
CA ASP A 245 32.52 -39.00 -10.40
C ASP A 245 33.65 -39.79 -11.08
N VAL A 246 34.52 -40.37 -10.25
CA VAL A 246 35.60 -41.28 -10.63
C VAL A 246 35.22 -42.73 -10.28
N GLY A 247 34.23 -43.29 -10.98
CA GLY A 247 33.90 -44.72 -10.86
C GLY A 247 33.05 -45.05 -9.63
N GLY A 248 32.12 -44.16 -9.28
CA GLY A 248 31.26 -44.23 -8.10
C GLY A 248 31.79 -43.45 -6.89
N VAL A 249 33.01 -42.90 -6.99
CA VAL A 249 33.64 -42.08 -5.94
C VAL A 249 33.68 -40.63 -6.39
N PHE A 250 33.20 -39.71 -5.55
CA PHE A 250 33.21 -38.28 -5.85
C PHE A 250 34.50 -37.63 -5.34
N GLU A 251 35.31 -37.13 -6.26
CA GLU A 251 36.56 -36.41 -5.96
C GLU A 251 36.38 -34.90 -6.16
N ALA A 252 37.07 -34.07 -5.38
CA ALA A 252 37.01 -32.61 -5.53
C ALA A 252 37.63 -32.16 -6.86
N VAL A 253 37.06 -31.11 -7.46
CA VAL A 253 37.49 -30.58 -8.76
C VAL A 253 38.26 -29.27 -8.58
N GLU A 254 39.46 -29.22 -9.15
CA GLU A 254 40.30 -28.02 -9.20
C GLU A 254 40.32 -27.39 -10.61
N PRO A 255 40.52 -26.06 -10.73
CA PRO A 255 40.77 -25.41 -12.01
C PRO A 255 41.94 -26.05 -12.77
N GLY A 256 41.81 -26.19 -14.08
CA GLY A 256 42.81 -26.81 -14.97
C GLY A 256 42.64 -28.33 -15.17
N LEU A 257 41.81 -29.00 -14.36
CA LEU A 257 41.53 -30.43 -14.49
C LEU A 257 41.02 -30.78 -15.89
N ALA A 258 41.63 -31.79 -16.52
CA ALA A 258 41.20 -32.33 -17.81
C ALA A 258 40.09 -33.38 -17.58
N LEU A 259 38.97 -33.19 -18.27
CA LEU A 259 37.80 -34.05 -18.16
C LEU A 259 37.76 -35.06 -19.30
N VAL A 260 37.55 -36.32 -18.92
CA VAL A 260 37.40 -37.46 -19.83
C VAL A 260 35.92 -37.68 -20.16
N SER A 261 35.64 -38.15 -21.38
CA SER A 261 34.29 -38.47 -21.84
C SER A 261 33.49 -39.32 -20.85
N GLY A 262 32.23 -38.94 -20.61
CA GLY A 262 31.24 -39.69 -19.81
C GLY A 262 31.26 -39.42 -18.30
N ARG A 263 32.19 -38.64 -17.78
CA ARG A 263 32.30 -38.35 -16.33
C ARG A 263 31.23 -37.34 -15.88
N VAL A 264 30.66 -37.56 -14.70
CA VAL A 264 29.61 -36.70 -14.11
C VAL A 264 30.24 -35.68 -13.18
N ILE A 265 29.94 -34.40 -13.39
CA ILE A 265 30.27 -33.29 -12.51
C ILE A 265 29.03 -32.93 -11.69
N ARG A 266 29.24 -32.72 -10.38
CA ARG A 266 28.24 -32.30 -9.43
C ARG A 266 28.68 -31.02 -8.72
N THR A 267 27.86 -29.99 -8.80
CA THR A 267 27.99 -28.76 -8.00
C THR A 267 27.03 -28.82 -6.79
N ALA A 268 27.48 -28.39 -5.61
CA ALA A 268 26.63 -28.28 -4.43
C ALA A 268 25.72 -27.02 -4.48
N GLU A 269 24.98 -26.77 -3.40
CA GLU A 269 24.27 -25.50 -3.22
C GLU A 269 25.26 -24.32 -3.18
N ALA A 270 24.89 -23.18 -3.76
CA ALA A 270 25.75 -21.99 -3.91
C ALA A 270 27.11 -22.21 -4.62
N SER A 271 27.28 -23.31 -5.37
CA SER A 271 28.53 -23.65 -6.08
C SER A 271 28.39 -23.47 -7.59
N ARG A 272 29.51 -23.22 -8.28
CA ARG A 272 29.59 -22.95 -9.72
C ARG A 272 30.82 -23.60 -10.33
N CYS A 273 30.68 -24.18 -11.52
CA CYS A 273 31.79 -24.73 -12.29
C CYS A 273 31.72 -24.26 -13.74
N VAL A 274 32.83 -23.77 -14.27
CA VAL A 274 32.96 -23.38 -15.67
C VAL A 274 33.84 -24.39 -16.38
N LEU A 275 33.35 -24.91 -17.50
CA LEU A 275 34.03 -25.85 -18.37
C LEU A 275 34.30 -25.19 -19.71
N ARG A 276 35.51 -25.37 -20.21
CA ARG A 276 35.92 -25.00 -21.57
C ARG A 276 36.19 -26.25 -22.38
N LEU A 277 35.42 -26.43 -23.45
CA LEU A 277 35.57 -27.57 -24.35
C LEU A 277 36.66 -27.30 -25.39
N LEU A 278 37.17 -28.37 -25.99
CA LEU A 278 38.26 -28.29 -26.97
C LEU A 278 37.90 -27.52 -28.24
N ASP A 279 36.60 -27.42 -28.56
CA ASP A 279 36.11 -26.62 -29.70
C ASP A 279 35.90 -25.13 -29.37
N GLY A 280 36.27 -24.71 -28.16
CA GLY A 280 36.11 -23.34 -27.67
C GLY A 280 34.75 -23.03 -27.04
N SER A 281 33.80 -23.98 -27.04
CA SER A 281 32.53 -23.83 -26.35
C SER A 281 32.73 -23.68 -24.84
N ARG A 282 31.91 -22.85 -24.20
CA ARG A 282 31.94 -22.61 -22.75
C ARG A 282 30.64 -23.08 -22.12
N LEU A 283 30.72 -23.98 -21.14
CA LEU A 283 29.59 -24.44 -20.34
C LEU A 283 29.77 -24.00 -18.90
N GLU A 284 28.69 -23.58 -18.28
CA GLU A 284 28.70 -23.15 -16.91
C GLU A 284 27.60 -23.85 -16.12
N ALA A 285 28.00 -24.69 -15.18
CA ALA A 285 27.11 -25.37 -14.26
C ALA A 285 26.88 -24.49 -13.03
N GLY A 286 25.62 -24.12 -12.79
CA GLY A 286 25.19 -23.38 -11.59
C GLY A 286 24.98 -24.30 -10.39
N ALA A 287 24.32 -23.80 -9.35
CA ALA A 287 24.08 -24.55 -8.11
C ALA A 287 23.28 -25.85 -8.33
N ALA A 288 23.55 -26.87 -7.52
CA ALA A 288 22.86 -28.16 -7.51
C ALA A 288 22.78 -28.85 -8.88
N THR A 289 23.82 -28.69 -9.71
CA THR A 289 23.85 -29.18 -11.08
C THR A 289 24.56 -30.53 -11.18
N ARG A 290 23.96 -31.47 -11.92
CA ARG A 290 24.58 -32.75 -12.29
C ARG A 290 24.64 -32.87 -13.81
N VAL A 291 25.86 -32.84 -14.35
CA VAL A 291 26.10 -32.86 -15.79
C VAL A 291 27.21 -33.83 -16.16
N SER A 292 27.02 -34.58 -17.24
CA SER A 292 28.11 -35.26 -17.93
C SER A 292 28.23 -34.77 -19.38
N VAL A 293 29.44 -34.86 -19.91
CA VAL A 293 29.71 -34.60 -21.32
C VAL A 293 30.29 -35.88 -21.90
N ALA A 294 29.71 -36.38 -22.98
CA ALA A 294 30.15 -37.59 -23.65
C ALA A 294 30.22 -37.37 -25.16
N ALA A 295 31.23 -37.97 -25.80
CA ALA A 295 31.21 -38.21 -27.23
C ALA A 295 30.34 -39.44 -27.51
N SER A 296 29.36 -39.34 -28.41
CA SER A 296 28.53 -40.48 -28.81
C SER A 296 29.13 -41.19 -30.01
N ASP A 297 29.30 -42.52 -29.90
CA ASP A 297 29.74 -43.45 -30.98
C ASP A 297 28.64 -43.73 -32.03
N ALA A 298 27.73 -42.78 -32.28
CA ALA A 298 26.67 -42.96 -33.25
C ALA A 298 27.22 -42.87 -34.69
N ALA A 299 27.59 -44.05 -35.23
CA ALA A 299 27.88 -44.34 -36.63
C ALA A 299 28.99 -43.50 -37.30
N GLY A 300 30.23 -43.75 -36.87
CA GLY A 300 31.47 -43.27 -37.50
C GLY A 300 32.62 -43.54 -36.53
N GLY A 301 33.74 -44.08 -37.00
CA GLY A 301 34.83 -44.56 -36.13
C GLY A 301 35.50 -43.46 -35.29
N PRO A 302 36.48 -43.83 -34.43
CA PRO A 302 37.13 -42.91 -33.48
C PRO A 302 37.84 -41.70 -34.12
N GLU A 303 38.02 -41.69 -35.44
CA GLU A 303 38.63 -40.60 -36.20
C GLU A 303 37.62 -39.58 -36.75
N ASP A 304 36.30 -39.83 -36.60
CA ASP A 304 35.24 -39.02 -37.21
C ASP A 304 34.57 -38.02 -36.25
N GLY A 305 35.03 -37.81 -35.02
CA GLY A 305 34.61 -36.68 -34.16
C GLY A 305 33.09 -36.54 -33.95
N GLY A 306 32.46 -37.60 -33.44
CA GLY A 306 31.00 -37.78 -33.30
C GLY A 306 30.21 -36.66 -32.59
N VAL A 307 28.89 -36.83 -32.53
CA VAL A 307 27.97 -35.90 -31.86
C VAL A 307 28.35 -35.79 -30.38
N LEU A 308 28.65 -34.58 -29.92
CA LEU A 308 28.88 -34.31 -28.51
C LEU A 308 27.54 -34.19 -27.79
N ARG A 309 27.32 -35.09 -26.83
CA ARG A 309 26.14 -35.16 -25.98
C ARG A 309 26.46 -34.60 -24.60
N ILE A 310 25.61 -33.71 -24.12
CA ILE A 310 25.67 -33.16 -22.77
C ILE A 310 24.42 -33.65 -22.04
N ASP A 311 24.58 -34.53 -21.05
CA ASP A 311 23.45 -35.04 -20.27
C ASP A 311 23.32 -34.22 -18.98
N LEU A 312 22.18 -33.54 -18.81
CA LEU A 312 21.84 -32.73 -17.64
C LEU A 312 20.75 -33.43 -16.83
N ALA A 313 21.12 -34.01 -15.70
CA ALA A 313 20.21 -34.78 -14.84
C ALA A 313 19.41 -33.89 -13.86
N GLY A 314 19.92 -32.69 -13.54
CA GLY A 314 19.29 -31.73 -12.63
C GLY A 314 20.15 -30.48 -12.48
N GLY A 315 19.53 -29.37 -12.10
CA GLY A 315 20.17 -28.05 -11.93
C GLY A 315 20.14 -27.21 -13.21
N ARG A 316 21.05 -26.25 -13.34
CA ARG A 316 21.06 -25.26 -14.43
C ARG A 316 22.42 -25.19 -15.12
N ILE A 317 22.40 -25.19 -16.44
CA ILE A 317 23.56 -24.91 -17.29
C ILE A 317 23.32 -23.69 -18.15
N GLU A 318 24.29 -22.79 -18.18
CA GLU A 318 24.42 -21.79 -19.24
C GLU A 318 25.49 -22.25 -20.23
N ALA A 319 25.16 -22.21 -21.52
CA ALA A 319 26.03 -22.69 -22.58
C ALA A 319 26.22 -21.62 -23.64
N ASP A 320 27.48 -21.35 -23.96
CA ASP A 320 27.90 -20.60 -25.14
C ASP A 320 28.57 -21.60 -26.10
N VAL A 321 27.77 -22.10 -27.05
CA VAL A 321 28.18 -23.18 -27.94
C VAL A 321 28.77 -22.60 -29.22
N ALA A 322 30.03 -22.91 -29.49
CA ALA A 322 30.71 -22.51 -30.71
C ALA A 322 30.06 -23.19 -31.94
N ARG A 323 29.96 -22.46 -33.04
CA ARG A 323 29.49 -23.02 -34.31
C ARG A 323 30.59 -23.91 -34.88
N ARG A 324 30.29 -25.20 -35.09
CA ARG A 324 31.28 -26.11 -35.69
C ARG A 324 31.40 -25.90 -37.20
N PRO A 325 32.64 -25.87 -37.77
CA PRO A 325 32.86 -25.69 -39.20
C PRO A 325 32.25 -26.80 -40.09
N ASP A 326 32.07 -28.00 -39.53
CA ASP A 326 31.56 -29.19 -40.21
C ASP A 326 30.03 -29.31 -40.23
N GLY A 327 29.30 -28.33 -39.67
CA GLY A 327 27.84 -28.33 -39.62
C GLY A 327 27.22 -29.33 -38.64
N ARG A 328 28.01 -29.99 -37.79
CA ARG A 328 27.51 -30.98 -36.81
C ARG A 328 26.86 -30.29 -35.60
N SER A 329 25.80 -30.90 -35.06
CA SER A 329 25.03 -30.36 -33.92
C SER A 329 25.50 -30.92 -32.59
N TRP A 330 25.41 -30.09 -31.54
CA TRP A 330 25.42 -30.49 -30.14
C TRP A 330 24.05 -31.00 -29.71
N VAL A 331 24.01 -31.97 -28.80
CA VAL A 331 22.75 -32.44 -28.19
C VAL A 331 22.84 -32.31 -26.68
N PHE A 332 22.04 -31.41 -26.11
CA PHE A 332 21.80 -31.38 -24.68
C PHE A 332 20.59 -32.28 -24.36
N SER A 333 20.77 -33.25 -23.48
CA SER A 333 19.76 -34.25 -23.16
C SER A 333 19.39 -34.17 -21.69
N THR A 334 18.10 -34.20 -21.40
CA THR A 334 17.56 -34.16 -20.04
C THR A 334 16.59 -35.33 -19.81
N ALA A 335 16.04 -35.46 -18.61
CA ALA A 335 14.99 -36.45 -18.35
C ALA A 335 13.73 -36.25 -19.24
N HIS A 336 13.47 -35.02 -19.71
CA HIS A 336 12.21 -34.66 -20.37
C HIS A 336 12.35 -34.34 -21.86
N ALA A 337 13.52 -33.88 -22.34
CA ALA A 337 13.71 -33.44 -23.72
C ALA A 337 15.17 -33.53 -24.20
N ASP A 338 15.35 -33.48 -25.53
CA ASP A 338 16.64 -33.30 -26.21
C ASP A 338 16.65 -31.92 -26.91
N ALA A 339 17.68 -31.11 -26.69
CA ALA A 339 17.91 -29.82 -27.32
C ALA A 339 19.10 -29.92 -28.30
N VAL A 340 18.82 -29.82 -29.60
CA VAL A 340 19.81 -29.90 -30.69
C VAL A 340 20.25 -28.50 -31.11
N VAL A 341 21.56 -28.24 -31.10
CA VAL A 341 22.16 -26.90 -31.13
C VAL A 341 23.30 -26.85 -32.16
N LEU A 342 23.35 -25.80 -33.00
CA LEU A 342 24.36 -25.66 -34.07
C LEU A 342 25.36 -24.51 -33.84
N GLY A 343 25.21 -23.75 -32.75
CA GLY A 343 26.00 -22.56 -32.44
C GLY A 343 25.12 -21.50 -31.81
N THR A 344 24.95 -21.55 -30.49
CA THR A 344 23.86 -20.85 -29.79
C THR A 344 24.27 -20.55 -28.37
N ARG A 345 23.86 -19.39 -27.87
CA ARG A 345 23.89 -19.07 -26.45
C ARG A 345 22.53 -19.39 -25.84
N LEU A 346 22.52 -20.32 -24.88
CA LEU A 346 21.30 -20.84 -24.27
C LEU A 346 21.48 -21.09 -22.77
N ALA A 347 20.36 -21.23 -22.06
CA ALA A 347 20.33 -21.78 -20.71
C ALA A 347 19.34 -22.95 -20.65
N LEU A 348 19.73 -24.01 -19.96
CA LEU A 348 18.92 -25.19 -19.70
C LEU A 348 18.79 -25.40 -18.21
N GLU A 349 17.56 -25.56 -17.74
CA GLU A 349 17.24 -25.81 -16.34
C GLU A 349 16.39 -27.07 -16.22
N VAL A 350 16.77 -27.96 -15.32
CA VAL A 350 16.12 -29.25 -15.07
C VAL A 350 15.81 -29.37 -13.59
N ASP A 351 14.52 -29.55 -13.29
CA ASP A 351 14.06 -30.02 -11.99
C ASP A 351 13.41 -31.41 -12.13
N GLY A 352 13.00 -32.03 -11.02
CA GLY A 352 12.44 -33.39 -11.03
C GLY A 352 11.10 -33.55 -11.80
N SER A 353 10.53 -32.47 -12.33
CA SER A 353 9.23 -32.46 -13.00
C SER A 353 9.23 -31.86 -14.41
N ARG A 354 10.24 -31.04 -14.75
CA ARG A 354 10.31 -30.32 -16.04
C ARG A 354 11.75 -29.99 -16.47
N THR A 355 11.89 -29.75 -17.76
CA THR A 355 13.03 -29.11 -18.41
C THR A 355 12.60 -27.81 -19.06
N ARG A 356 13.35 -26.75 -18.82
CA ARG A 356 13.20 -25.45 -19.46
C ARG A 356 14.43 -25.12 -20.30
N LEU A 357 14.20 -24.62 -21.50
CA LEU A 357 15.23 -24.16 -22.43
C LEU A 357 14.98 -22.68 -22.75
N ASP A 358 15.94 -21.81 -22.44
CA ASP A 358 15.95 -20.39 -22.81
C ASP A 358 17.00 -20.15 -23.90
N VAL A 359 16.62 -19.58 -25.05
CA VAL A 359 17.54 -19.32 -26.18
C VAL A 359 17.83 -17.83 -26.28
N ARG A 360 19.05 -17.42 -25.94
CA ARG A 360 19.48 -16.02 -25.96
C ARG A 360 19.92 -15.60 -27.36
N HIS A 361 20.68 -16.44 -28.06
CA HIS A 361 21.15 -16.15 -29.42
C HIS A 361 21.25 -17.44 -30.23
N GLY A 362 20.71 -17.48 -31.45
CA GLY A 362 20.67 -18.68 -32.30
C GLY A 362 19.28 -19.32 -32.38
N ARG A 363 19.22 -20.61 -32.72
CA ARG A 363 17.99 -21.41 -32.75
C ARG A 363 18.31 -22.82 -32.25
N VAL A 364 17.40 -23.37 -31.45
CA VAL A 364 17.54 -24.70 -30.85
C VAL A 364 16.33 -25.53 -31.23
N ARG A 365 16.57 -26.74 -31.72
CA ARG A 365 15.49 -27.72 -31.94
C ARG A 365 15.28 -28.52 -30.66
N PHE A 366 14.14 -28.36 -30.03
CA PHE A 366 13.80 -28.93 -28.73
C PHE A 366 12.76 -30.03 -28.87
N VAL A 367 13.14 -31.26 -28.53
CA VAL A 367 12.37 -32.48 -28.81
C VAL A 367 11.97 -33.14 -27.50
N ARG A 368 10.68 -33.27 -27.22
CA ARG A 368 10.18 -33.94 -26.01
C ARG A 368 10.35 -35.45 -26.11
N LYS A 369 10.80 -36.08 -25.02
CA LYS A 369 11.06 -37.53 -25.02
C LYS A 369 9.80 -38.39 -24.99
N THR A 370 8.71 -37.93 -24.39
CA THR A 370 7.49 -38.74 -24.19
C THR A 370 6.67 -38.98 -25.44
N ASP A 371 6.57 -37.99 -26.33
CA ASP A 371 5.73 -38.04 -27.54
C ASP A 371 6.49 -37.67 -28.83
N ARG A 372 7.80 -37.37 -28.71
CA ARG A 372 8.67 -36.94 -29.82
C ARG A 372 8.21 -35.66 -30.52
N SER A 373 7.34 -34.87 -29.89
CA SER A 373 6.99 -33.54 -30.40
C SER A 373 8.24 -32.65 -30.46
N GLU A 374 8.35 -31.88 -31.54
CA GLU A 374 9.48 -31.00 -31.80
C GLU A 374 9.04 -29.54 -31.77
N LEU A 375 9.90 -28.67 -31.21
CA LEU A 375 9.72 -27.23 -31.19
C LEU A 375 11.02 -26.53 -31.56
N LEU A 376 10.94 -25.61 -32.52
CA LEU A 376 12.06 -24.74 -32.82
C LEU A 376 12.01 -23.50 -31.92
N VAL A 377 12.98 -23.37 -31.02
CA VAL A 377 13.09 -22.25 -30.07
C VAL A 377 14.14 -21.27 -30.61
N ALA A 378 13.72 -20.09 -31.04
CA ALA A 378 14.60 -19.06 -31.59
C ALA A 378 15.16 -18.12 -30.51
N SER A 379 16.14 -17.30 -30.89
CA SER A 379 16.65 -16.21 -30.06
C SER A 379 15.52 -15.35 -29.54
N GLY A 380 15.57 -15.04 -28.24
CA GLY A 380 14.49 -14.30 -27.59
C GLY A 380 13.29 -15.19 -27.27
N GLN A 381 13.40 -16.52 -27.25
CA GLN A 381 12.31 -17.44 -26.88
C GLN A 381 12.75 -18.47 -25.84
N TYR A 382 11.78 -19.08 -25.16
CA TYR A 382 11.97 -20.23 -24.31
C TYR A 382 10.87 -21.27 -24.51
N ALA A 383 11.15 -22.48 -24.04
CA ALA A 383 10.21 -23.59 -24.04
C ALA A 383 10.30 -24.40 -22.74
N VAL A 384 9.18 -24.97 -22.31
CA VAL A 384 9.10 -25.82 -21.13
C VAL A 384 8.46 -27.16 -21.49
N VAL A 385 9.07 -28.25 -21.00
CA VAL A 385 8.62 -29.62 -21.22
C VAL A 385 8.64 -30.36 -19.88
N GLY A 386 7.56 -31.06 -19.53
CA GLY A 386 7.47 -31.85 -18.30
C GLY A 386 6.32 -32.85 -18.36
N HIS A 387 6.22 -33.75 -17.39
CA HIS A 387 5.14 -34.73 -17.34
C HIS A 387 3.78 -34.01 -17.19
N ARG A 388 2.90 -34.15 -18.20
CA ARG A 388 1.57 -33.51 -18.33
C ARG A 388 1.55 -32.00 -18.67
N LEU A 389 2.68 -31.38 -19.00
CA LEU A 389 2.68 -30.01 -19.52
C LEU A 389 2.46 -30.02 -21.04
N ALA A 390 1.63 -29.12 -21.58
CA ALA A 390 1.62 -28.87 -23.02
C ALA A 390 2.97 -28.27 -23.43
N MET A 391 3.52 -28.69 -24.57
CA MET A 391 4.73 -28.07 -25.11
C MET A 391 4.35 -26.70 -25.65
N GLY A 392 4.93 -25.63 -25.09
CA GLY A 392 4.64 -24.25 -25.48
C GLY A 392 5.91 -23.51 -25.82
N LEU A 393 5.89 -22.81 -26.96
CA LEU A 393 6.86 -21.78 -27.29
C LEU A 393 6.40 -20.47 -26.64
N MET A 394 7.30 -19.81 -25.94
CA MET A 394 7.03 -18.55 -25.26
C MET A 394 8.14 -17.59 -25.66
N SER A 395 7.85 -16.32 -25.95
CA SER A 395 8.92 -15.34 -26.09
C SER A 395 9.57 -15.10 -24.72
N LEU A 396 10.90 -14.94 -24.68
CA LEU A 396 11.60 -14.30 -23.56
C LEU A 396 11.06 -12.87 -23.34
N ASP A 397 10.50 -12.24 -24.39
CA ASP A 397 9.77 -10.98 -24.28
C ASP A 397 8.31 -11.16 -23.79
N ASP A 398 7.70 -12.34 -23.90
CA ASP A 398 6.29 -12.60 -23.54
C ASP A 398 6.06 -12.74 -22.02
N ARG A 399 7.13 -12.79 -21.21
CA ARG A 399 7.01 -12.56 -19.76
C ARG A 399 6.77 -11.10 -19.41
N VAL A 400 6.95 -10.19 -20.37
CA VAL A 400 6.42 -8.84 -20.29
C VAL A 400 5.14 -8.84 -21.10
N ARG A 401 4.00 -8.98 -20.42
CA ARG A 401 2.75 -8.50 -21.01
C ARG A 401 3.02 -7.10 -21.54
N PRO A 402 2.62 -6.76 -22.78
CA PRO A 402 2.74 -5.38 -23.25
C PRO A 402 2.18 -4.50 -22.14
N VAL A 403 2.97 -3.51 -21.71
CA VAL A 403 2.51 -2.55 -20.70
C VAL A 403 1.17 -2.08 -21.23
N PRO A 404 0.07 -2.29 -20.49
CA PRO A 404 -1.23 -1.84 -20.95
C PRO A 404 -1.08 -0.38 -21.32
N ALA A 405 -1.52 -0.01 -22.53
CA ALA A 405 -1.60 1.40 -22.88
C ALA A 405 -2.34 2.11 -21.72
N PRO A 406 -1.95 3.34 -21.34
CA PRO A 406 -2.69 4.07 -20.33
C PRO A 406 -4.18 4.00 -20.69
N PRO A 407 -5.05 3.69 -19.71
CA PRO A 407 -6.46 3.48 -20.01
C PRO A 407 -6.97 4.69 -20.79
N PRO A 408 -7.85 4.48 -21.78
CA PRO A 408 -8.35 5.57 -22.61
C PRO A 408 -8.91 6.68 -21.72
N ASP A 409 -8.66 7.94 -22.06
CA ASP A 409 -9.17 9.07 -21.30
C ASP A 409 -10.71 8.97 -21.20
N ARG A 410 -11.21 8.85 -19.98
CA ARG A 410 -12.63 8.65 -19.69
C ARG A 410 -13.19 9.86 -18.96
N ALA A 411 -14.27 10.39 -19.53
CA ALA A 411 -15.06 11.40 -18.85
C ALA A 411 -15.81 10.77 -17.67
N LEU A 412 -15.41 11.12 -16.44
CA LEU A 412 -16.18 10.86 -15.23
C LEU A 412 -17.30 11.89 -15.15
N LEU A 413 -18.52 11.42 -15.36
CA LEU A 413 -19.74 12.21 -15.24
C LEU A 413 -20.57 11.65 -14.10
N PHE A 414 -21.21 12.54 -13.34
CA PHE A 414 -22.07 12.18 -12.22
C PHE A 414 -23.47 12.79 -12.41
N PRO A 415 -24.53 12.14 -11.89
CA PRO A 415 -25.83 12.79 -11.77
C PRO A 415 -25.70 14.12 -10.99
N PRO A 416 -26.40 15.21 -11.39
CA PRO A 416 -26.29 16.52 -10.73
C PRO A 416 -26.64 16.50 -9.22
N ASP A 417 -27.41 15.50 -8.79
CA ASP A 417 -27.87 15.30 -7.42
C ASP A 417 -27.04 14.27 -6.64
N ALA A 418 -25.93 13.78 -7.19
CA ALA A 418 -25.07 12.77 -6.55
C ALA A 418 -24.29 13.29 -5.33
N GLY A 419 -24.23 14.60 -5.12
CA GLY A 419 -23.65 15.21 -3.93
C GLY A 419 -22.16 15.55 -3.99
N HIS A 420 -21.53 15.40 -5.17
CA HIS A 420 -20.20 15.95 -5.47
C HIS A 420 -20.22 17.49 -5.52
N VAL A 421 -19.05 18.12 -5.41
CA VAL A 421 -18.88 19.56 -5.36
C VAL A 421 -18.23 20.06 -6.64
N ASP A 422 -19.01 20.67 -7.53
CA ASP A 422 -18.48 21.26 -8.77
C ASP A 422 -17.87 22.65 -8.52
N VAL A 423 -16.57 22.79 -8.81
CA VAL A 423 -15.81 24.05 -8.57
C VAL A 423 -16.26 25.21 -9.47
N LYS A 424 -16.76 24.95 -10.69
CA LYS A 424 -17.26 25.99 -11.59
C LYS A 424 -18.62 26.49 -11.11
N LEU A 425 -19.54 25.56 -10.85
CA LEU A 425 -20.92 25.88 -10.47
C LEU A 425 -21.03 26.49 -9.07
N ARG A 426 -20.23 26.02 -8.10
CA ARG A 426 -20.35 26.43 -6.69
C ARG A 426 -19.38 27.54 -6.29
N TYR A 427 -18.18 27.54 -6.87
CA TYR A 427 -17.08 28.42 -6.42
C TYR A 427 -16.63 29.44 -7.47
N GLY A 428 -17.19 29.38 -8.67
CA GLY A 428 -16.94 30.34 -9.74
C GLY A 428 -15.59 30.18 -10.45
N ALA A 429 -14.93 29.03 -10.28
CA ALA A 429 -13.72 28.70 -11.05
C ALA A 429 -14.04 28.79 -12.55
N LYS A 430 -13.13 29.36 -13.33
CA LYS A 430 -13.32 29.58 -14.77
C LYS A 430 -12.84 28.40 -15.58
N GLY A 431 -11.66 27.86 -15.25
CA GLY A 431 -11.02 26.79 -16.00
C GLY A 431 -10.74 27.18 -17.46
N ASP A 432 -10.45 28.45 -17.73
CA ASP A 432 -10.21 29.02 -19.06
C ASP A 432 -8.71 29.15 -19.41
N GLY A 433 -7.82 28.82 -18.47
CA GLY A 433 -6.37 28.92 -18.58
C GLY A 433 -5.81 30.33 -18.36
N LEU A 434 -6.68 31.32 -18.14
CA LEU A 434 -6.32 32.73 -18.01
C LEU A 434 -6.59 33.24 -16.60
N ALA A 435 -7.80 33.02 -16.09
CA ALA A 435 -8.18 33.44 -14.74
C ALA A 435 -7.36 32.68 -13.68
N ASP A 436 -7.04 33.37 -12.57
CA ASP A 436 -6.46 32.70 -11.42
C ASP A 436 -7.58 31.99 -10.64
N ASP A 437 -7.62 30.66 -10.75
CA ASP A 437 -8.63 29.81 -10.12
C ASP A 437 -8.22 29.34 -8.71
N THR A 438 -7.07 29.80 -8.20
CA THR A 438 -6.51 29.27 -6.95
C THR A 438 -7.45 29.43 -5.76
N ASP A 439 -8.03 30.61 -5.59
CA ASP A 439 -8.93 30.88 -4.47
C ASP A 439 -10.26 30.10 -4.59
N ALA A 440 -10.77 29.94 -5.81
CA ALA A 440 -12.00 29.20 -6.03
C ALA A 440 -11.83 27.72 -5.68
N ILE A 441 -10.74 27.10 -6.14
CA ILE A 441 -10.45 25.69 -5.86
C ILE A 441 -10.06 25.50 -4.38
N GLN A 442 -9.24 26.40 -3.81
CA GLN A 442 -8.88 26.33 -2.40
C GLN A 442 -10.11 26.41 -1.49
N ARG A 443 -11.07 27.30 -1.77
CA ARG A 443 -12.34 27.35 -1.01
C ARG A 443 -13.15 26.06 -1.15
N ALA A 444 -13.22 25.48 -2.35
CA ALA A 444 -13.90 24.21 -2.56
C ALA A 444 -13.28 23.08 -1.74
N ILE A 445 -11.94 23.06 -1.62
CA ILE A 445 -11.24 22.15 -0.71
C ILE A 445 -11.63 22.46 0.73
N SER A 446 -11.43 23.70 1.18
CA SER A 446 -11.58 24.08 2.59
C SER A 446 -12.98 23.86 3.13
N ASP A 447 -14.02 24.21 2.38
CA ASP A 447 -15.42 24.07 2.82
C ASP A 447 -15.88 22.60 2.94
N HIS A 448 -15.16 21.67 2.33
CA HIS A 448 -15.54 20.25 2.22
C HIS A 448 -14.50 19.28 2.77
N LEU A 449 -13.46 19.80 3.42
CA LEU A 449 -12.47 19.04 4.15
C LEU A 449 -12.97 18.76 5.57
N ASP A 450 -13.90 17.81 5.67
CA ASP A 450 -14.49 17.35 6.93
C ASP A 450 -14.14 15.86 7.19
N THR A 451 -14.84 15.17 8.09
CA THR A 451 -14.61 13.73 8.34
C THR A 451 -15.24 12.82 7.27
N PHE A 452 -16.11 13.35 6.42
CA PHE A 452 -16.88 12.59 5.43
C PHE A 452 -16.27 12.68 4.02
N ASN A 453 -15.43 13.68 3.73
CA ASN A 453 -14.57 13.80 2.54
C ASN A 453 -15.34 13.76 1.21
N ARG A 454 -16.10 14.82 0.91
CA ARG A 454 -16.83 14.92 -0.39
C ARG A 454 -15.87 14.97 -1.57
N LEU A 455 -16.30 14.41 -2.70
CA LEU A 455 -15.59 14.54 -3.97
C LEU A 455 -15.66 15.98 -4.48
N ILE A 456 -14.50 16.62 -4.64
CA ILE A 456 -14.34 17.95 -5.23
C ILE A 456 -14.09 17.76 -6.72
N TYR A 457 -15.09 18.10 -7.52
CA TYR A 457 -15.15 17.81 -8.94
C TYR A 457 -14.69 19.02 -9.77
N LEU A 458 -13.75 18.78 -10.68
CA LEU A 458 -13.21 19.75 -11.62
C LEU A 458 -13.64 19.37 -13.05
N PRO A 459 -14.66 20.05 -13.61
CA PRO A 459 -15.02 19.90 -15.02
C PRO A 459 -13.83 20.13 -15.96
N ASN A 460 -13.94 19.70 -17.21
CA ASN A 460 -12.90 19.96 -18.21
C ASN A 460 -12.61 21.47 -18.31
N GLY A 461 -11.33 21.81 -18.40
CA GLY A 461 -10.81 23.17 -18.36
C GLY A 461 -9.34 23.21 -17.91
N ILE A 462 -8.71 24.36 -18.12
CA ILE A 462 -7.36 24.65 -17.63
C ILE A 462 -7.50 25.62 -16.45
N TYR A 463 -7.20 25.17 -15.25
CA TYR A 463 -7.29 25.95 -14.03
C TYR A 463 -5.91 26.50 -13.70
N ARG A 464 -5.66 27.77 -14.03
CA ARG A 464 -4.39 28.42 -13.70
C ARG A 464 -4.35 28.69 -12.19
N VAL A 465 -3.27 28.28 -11.53
CA VAL A 465 -3.02 28.51 -10.10
C VAL A 465 -1.70 29.23 -9.88
N THR A 466 -1.61 30.00 -8.79
CA THR A 466 -0.48 30.89 -8.46
C THR A 466 0.14 30.61 -7.09
N ARG A 467 -0.41 29.63 -6.36
CA ARG A 467 0.08 29.16 -5.06
C ARG A 467 -0.40 27.72 -4.82
N PRO A 468 0.15 27.01 -3.81
CA PRO A 468 -0.26 25.65 -3.49
C PRO A 468 -1.76 25.57 -3.17
N LEU A 469 -2.38 24.48 -3.64
CA LEU A 469 -3.67 23.99 -3.16
C LEU A 469 -3.42 23.01 -2.02
N GLU A 470 -3.94 23.34 -0.84
CA GLU A 470 -3.59 22.66 0.40
C GLU A 470 -4.82 22.04 1.06
N GLY A 471 -4.63 20.88 1.70
CA GLY A 471 -5.61 20.27 2.60
C GLY A 471 -5.78 21.08 3.89
N LYS A 472 -6.37 22.26 3.79
CA LYS A 472 -6.69 23.16 4.91
C LYS A 472 -8.18 23.38 5.06
N SER A 473 -8.69 23.29 6.28
CA SER A 473 -10.06 23.69 6.65
C SER A 473 -10.24 25.21 6.59
N PRO A 474 -11.48 25.75 6.70
CA PRO A 474 -11.75 27.18 6.54
C PRO A 474 -11.08 28.06 7.60
N ASP A 475 -10.74 27.49 8.76
CA ASP A 475 -10.00 28.15 9.85
C ASP A 475 -8.46 28.08 9.66
N GLY A 476 -8.00 27.52 8.53
CA GLY A 476 -6.59 27.46 8.15
C GLY A 476 -5.81 26.28 8.73
N ARG A 477 -6.46 25.39 9.50
CA ARG A 477 -5.83 24.18 10.05
C ARG A 477 -5.68 23.11 8.99
N TYR A 478 -4.65 22.28 9.12
CA TYR A 478 -4.45 21.15 8.23
C TYR A 478 -5.40 20.00 8.58
N HIS A 479 -5.91 19.32 7.55
CA HIS A 479 -6.78 18.17 7.73
C HIS A 479 -6.61 17.16 6.59
N PHE A 480 -6.84 15.89 6.89
CA PHE A 480 -6.82 14.81 5.89
C PHE A 480 -8.10 14.81 5.05
N GLY A 481 -8.15 13.95 4.03
CA GLY A 481 -9.38 13.67 3.30
C GLY A 481 -9.61 14.53 2.06
N MET A 482 -8.57 15.15 1.52
CA MET A 482 -8.65 15.93 0.29
C MET A 482 -8.99 15.01 -0.89
N GLN A 483 -10.09 15.28 -1.61
CA GLN A 483 -10.61 14.42 -2.68
C GLN A 483 -10.77 15.19 -3.99
N LEU A 484 -9.68 15.36 -4.74
CA LEU A 484 -9.71 16.05 -6.04
C LEU A 484 -10.02 15.07 -7.18
N VAL A 485 -11.07 15.35 -7.96
CA VAL A 485 -11.51 14.50 -9.07
C VAL A 485 -11.73 15.34 -10.31
N GLY A 486 -10.98 15.07 -11.38
CA GLY A 486 -11.23 15.68 -12.67
C GLY A 486 -12.30 14.94 -13.48
N GLN A 487 -12.97 15.69 -14.35
CA GLN A 487 -13.85 15.12 -15.35
C GLN A 487 -13.09 14.23 -16.32
N SER A 488 -11.90 14.61 -16.76
CA SER A 488 -11.05 13.76 -17.61
C SER A 488 -9.59 14.01 -17.33
N ARG A 489 -8.78 12.95 -17.48
CA ARG A 489 -7.34 13.01 -17.24
C ARG A 489 -6.67 14.05 -18.14
N GLU A 490 -7.02 14.08 -19.42
CA GLU A 490 -6.32 14.94 -20.38
C GLU A 490 -6.85 16.38 -20.43
N ARG A 491 -8.15 16.59 -20.19
CA ARG A 491 -8.79 17.90 -20.38
C ARG A 491 -9.11 18.65 -19.10
N THR A 492 -9.00 18.03 -17.93
CA THR A 492 -8.97 18.74 -16.64
C THR A 492 -7.52 18.97 -16.24
N VAL A 493 -7.03 20.20 -16.39
CA VAL A 493 -5.62 20.54 -16.14
C VAL A 493 -5.53 21.59 -15.03
N ILE A 494 -4.91 21.26 -13.90
CA ILE A 494 -4.46 22.26 -12.91
C ILE A 494 -3.06 22.69 -13.34
N ARG A 495 -2.90 23.96 -13.73
CA ARG A 495 -1.64 24.50 -14.25
C ARG A 495 -1.08 25.56 -13.33
N LEU A 496 0.12 25.35 -12.81
CA LEU A 496 0.88 26.40 -12.15
C LEU A 496 1.26 27.48 -13.18
N GLN A 497 1.13 28.74 -12.81
CA GLN A 497 1.56 29.87 -13.62
C GLN A 497 3.04 29.73 -14.03
N ASP A 498 3.37 30.12 -15.26
CA ASP A 498 4.77 30.20 -15.72
C ASP A 498 5.55 31.23 -14.88
N ALA A 499 6.80 30.89 -14.52
CA ALA A 499 7.64 31.68 -13.63
C ALA A 499 6.88 32.15 -12.37
N CYS A 500 6.10 31.25 -11.76
CA CYS A 500 5.28 31.55 -10.60
C CYS A 500 6.16 31.92 -9.39
N PRO A 501 6.00 33.10 -8.79
CA PRO A 501 6.82 33.52 -7.65
C PRO A 501 6.86 32.48 -6.52
N GLY A 502 8.06 32.16 -6.05
CA GLY A 502 8.30 31.18 -4.98
C GLY A 502 8.50 29.74 -5.46
N TYR A 503 8.64 29.51 -6.78
CA TYR A 503 8.94 28.21 -7.39
C TYR A 503 10.25 28.22 -8.20
N GLN A 504 11.06 29.28 -8.07
CA GLN A 504 12.32 29.46 -8.82
C GLN A 504 13.51 28.73 -8.20
N ASP A 505 13.45 28.39 -6.91
CA ASP A 505 14.59 27.83 -6.19
C ASP A 505 14.44 26.30 -6.02
N PRO A 506 15.23 25.47 -6.73
CA PRO A 506 15.21 24.02 -6.56
C PRO A 506 15.72 23.55 -5.19
N ALA A 507 16.47 24.38 -4.46
CA ALA A 507 16.90 24.08 -3.09
C ALA A 507 15.77 24.30 -2.05
N SER A 508 14.70 25.00 -2.43
CA SER A 508 13.51 25.22 -1.61
C SER A 508 12.25 24.77 -2.37
N PRO A 509 12.10 23.46 -2.63
CA PRO A 509 11.04 22.96 -3.49
C PRO A 509 9.65 23.20 -2.89
N ARG A 510 8.69 23.51 -3.75
CA ARG A 510 7.31 23.83 -3.36
C ARG A 510 6.29 23.09 -4.22
N ALA A 511 5.26 22.56 -3.59
CA ALA A 511 4.24 21.77 -4.28
C ALA A 511 3.14 22.61 -4.93
N VAL A 512 2.55 22.12 -6.03
CA VAL A 512 1.30 22.66 -6.58
C VAL A 512 0.10 22.14 -5.78
N ILE A 513 0.08 20.85 -5.48
CA ILE A 513 -0.91 20.22 -4.59
C ILE A 513 -0.18 19.68 -3.37
N ARG A 514 -0.68 19.99 -2.17
CA ARG A 514 -0.15 19.46 -0.91
C ARG A 514 -1.26 18.88 -0.04
N THR A 515 -1.32 17.55 0.03
CA THR A 515 -2.25 16.87 0.94
C THR A 515 -1.77 16.97 2.38
N ALA A 516 -2.64 16.76 3.35
CA ALA A 516 -2.31 16.91 4.77
C ALA A 516 -2.81 15.74 5.62
N VAL A 517 -2.44 15.73 6.89
CA VAL A 517 -2.93 14.78 7.90
C VAL A 517 -3.87 15.50 8.86
N ARG A 518 -4.48 14.78 9.80
CA ARG A 518 -5.18 15.43 10.91
C ARG A 518 -4.24 16.38 11.64
N ASP A 519 -4.65 17.65 11.77
CA ASP A 519 -3.99 18.69 12.57
C ASP A 519 -2.52 18.97 12.18
N GLY A 520 -2.06 18.55 11.00
CA GLY A 520 -0.66 18.75 10.60
C GLY A 520 -0.32 18.39 9.14
N LEU A 521 0.94 18.55 8.79
CA LEU A 521 1.49 18.14 7.47
C LEU A 521 2.21 16.79 7.51
N GLU A 522 2.58 16.30 8.68
CA GLU A 522 3.25 15.02 8.85
C GLU A 522 2.55 14.25 9.96
N GLY A 523 2.43 12.93 9.82
CA GLY A 523 1.75 12.12 10.81
C GLY A 523 1.12 10.87 10.20
N ASN A 524 0.56 10.03 11.07
CA ASN A 524 -0.02 8.74 10.71
C ASN A 524 -1.54 8.83 10.51
N GLU A 525 -2.10 10.02 10.32
CA GLU A 525 -3.55 10.23 10.15
C GLU A 525 -3.89 10.91 8.81
N GLY A 526 -3.19 10.53 7.74
CA GLY A 526 -3.40 11.01 6.37
C GLY A 526 -4.46 10.24 5.61
N TYR A 527 -5.62 9.95 6.22
CA TYR A 527 -6.59 9.05 5.61
C TYR A 527 -7.26 9.65 4.36
N ARG A 528 -7.56 8.81 3.36
CA ARG A 528 -8.41 9.15 2.21
C ARG A 528 -8.00 10.43 1.49
N ASN A 529 -6.71 10.75 1.40
CA ASN A 529 -6.26 11.77 0.44
C ASN A 529 -6.24 11.15 -0.95
N ALA A 530 -6.87 11.80 -1.93
CA ALA A 530 -6.95 11.30 -3.30
C ALA A 530 -6.88 12.41 -4.36
N VAL A 531 -6.18 12.09 -5.46
CA VAL A 531 -6.13 12.91 -6.68
C VAL A 531 -6.42 11.99 -7.86
N MET A 532 -7.50 12.25 -8.58
CA MET A 532 -8.04 11.32 -9.56
C MET A 532 -8.39 12.00 -10.88
N ASN A 533 -8.10 11.32 -12.00
CA ASN A 533 -8.60 11.63 -13.34
C ASN A 533 -8.37 13.08 -13.78
N LEU A 534 -7.17 13.61 -13.59
CA LEU A 534 -6.78 14.97 -13.99
C LEU A 534 -5.28 15.07 -14.32
N THR A 535 -4.87 16.21 -14.89
CA THR A 535 -3.48 16.56 -15.14
C THR A 535 -3.02 17.70 -14.21
N ILE A 536 -1.80 17.57 -13.68
CA ILE A 536 -1.06 18.62 -12.99
C ILE A 536 0.08 19.04 -13.91
N ASP A 537 0.13 20.33 -14.24
CA ASP A 537 1.12 20.94 -15.13
C ASP A 537 1.86 22.03 -14.34
N THR A 538 3.16 21.88 -14.09
CA THR A 538 3.91 22.86 -13.31
C THR A 538 4.33 24.10 -14.12
N GLY A 539 3.86 24.24 -15.36
CA GLY A 539 4.22 25.36 -16.22
C GLY A 539 5.71 25.37 -16.58
N ARG A 540 6.20 26.52 -17.01
CA ARG A 540 7.60 26.77 -17.41
C ARG A 540 8.29 27.75 -16.44
N GLY A 541 9.61 27.67 -16.31
CA GLY A 541 10.40 28.57 -15.47
C GLY A 541 10.21 28.33 -13.96
N ASN A 542 9.81 27.11 -13.57
CA ASN A 542 9.52 26.73 -12.19
C ASN A 542 10.39 25.53 -11.73
N PRO A 543 11.72 25.66 -11.69
CA PRO A 543 12.62 24.54 -11.36
C PRO A 543 12.46 24.04 -9.91
N GLY A 544 11.96 24.87 -8.99
CA GLY A 544 11.58 24.47 -7.63
C GLY A 544 10.23 23.80 -7.51
N ALA A 545 9.49 23.58 -8.60
CA ALA A 545 8.16 22.99 -8.51
C ALA A 545 8.17 21.49 -8.22
N VAL A 546 7.34 21.11 -7.25
CA VAL A 546 6.87 19.76 -7.04
C VAL A 546 5.43 19.67 -7.56
N GLY A 547 5.11 18.69 -8.39
CA GLY A 547 3.75 18.52 -8.89
C GLY A 547 2.77 18.26 -7.75
N ILE A 548 2.97 17.15 -7.04
CA ILE A 548 2.16 16.75 -5.89
C ILE A 548 3.09 16.39 -4.72
N ASP A 549 2.93 17.08 -3.59
CA ASP A 549 3.43 16.61 -2.30
C ASP A 549 2.30 15.78 -1.65
N PHE A 550 2.44 14.46 -1.75
CA PHE A 550 1.43 13.48 -1.40
C PHE A 550 1.78 12.77 -0.11
N LEU A 551 0.84 12.78 0.82
CA LEU A 551 0.84 11.96 2.01
C LEU A 551 -0.56 11.37 2.15
N ALA A 552 -0.64 10.05 2.13
CA ALA A 552 -1.83 9.28 2.44
C ALA A 552 -1.46 8.09 3.31
N GLN A 553 -2.34 7.70 4.24
CA GLN A 553 -2.09 6.57 5.13
C GLN A 553 -3.36 5.75 5.34
N GLY A 554 -3.22 4.43 5.34
CA GLY A 554 -4.32 3.47 5.55
C GLY A 554 -5.30 3.38 4.37
N SER A 555 -5.59 4.50 3.72
CA SER A 555 -6.45 4.72 2.56
C SER A 555 -5.95 5.95 1.80
N GLY A 556 -6.01 5.91 0.48
CA GLY A 556 -5.72 7.06 -0.36
C GLY A 556 -4.95 6.69 -1.61
N ALA A 557 -5.20 7.45 -2.68
CA ALA A 557 -4.71 7.09 -4.00
C ALA A 557 -4.45 8.27 -4.92
N ILE A 558 -3.47 8.11 -5.81
CA ILE A 558 -3.37 8.90 -7.04
C ILE A 558 -3.75 7.96 -8.19
N ARG A 559 -4.83 8.27 -8.91
CA ARG A 559 -5.38 7.35 -9.91
C ARG A 559 -5.70 8.05 -11.22
N ASP A 560 -5.22 7.50 -12.33
CA ASP A 560 -5.51 8.02 -13.67
C ASP A 560 -5.06 9.50 -13.82
N VAL A 561 -3.83 9.80 -13.38
CA VAL A 561 -3.30 11.17 -13.30
C VAL A 561 -2.06 11.34 -14.19
N THR A 562 -1.93 12.50 -14.80
CA THR A 562 -0.67 12.94 -15.41
C THR A 562 -0.07 14.08 -14.58
N VAL A 563 1.21 13.97 -14.25
CA VAL A 563 2.01 15.06 -13.69
C VAL A 563 3.10 15.41 -14.69
N ARG A 564 3.15 16.66 -15.14
CA ARG A 564 4.16 17.10 -16.11
C ARG A 564 4.78 18.44 -15.74
N SER A 565 6.06 18.58 -16.08
CA SER A 565 6.73 19.87 -16.11
C SER A 565 6.70 20.42 -17.54
N GLY A 566 6.32 21.68 -17.71
CA GLY A 566 6.11 22.30 -19.02
C GLY A 566 7.39 22.53 -19.82
N ASP A 567 8.54 22.57 -19.14
CA ASP A 567 9.89 22.67 -19.70
C ASP A 567 10.83 21.55 -19.24
N GLY A 568 10.41 20.72 -18.29
CA GLY A 568 11.17 19.59 -17.76
C GLY A 568 12.00 19.91 -16.51
N LEU A 569 12.04 21.16 -16.04
CA LEU A 569 13.00 21.61 -15.01
C LEU A 569 12.58 21.37 -13.55
N GLY A 570 11.34 20.94 -13.28
CA GLY A 570 10.83 20.85 -11.91
C GLY A 570 11.62 19.89 -11.00
N SER A 571 11.53 20.06 -9.68
CA SER A 571 12.28 19.25 -8.72
C SER A 571 11.77 17.81 -8.63
N ALA A 572 10.46 17.61 -8.42
CA ALA A 572 9.87 16.27 -8.37
C ALA A 572 8.44 16.23 -8.93
N GLY A 573 8.09 15.18 -9.65
CA GLY A 573 6.70 14.99 -10.08
C GLY A 573 5.79 14.72 -8.88
N ILE A 574 6.05 13.64 -8.16
CA ILE A 574 5.33 13.28 -6.94
C ILE A 574 6.34 13.08 -5.81
N SER A 575 6.20 13.87 -4.74
CA SER A 575 6.98 13.75 -3.53
C SER A 575 6.14 13.09 -2.43
N MET A 576 6.68 12.06 -1.81
CA MET A 576 6.20 11.37 -0.62
C MET A 576 7.34 11.33 0.41
N ARG A 577 8.02 12.47 0.58
CA ARG A 577 9.18 12.58 1.48
C ARG A 577 8.82 13.01 2.90
N ARG A 578 7.60 13.49 3.13
CA ARG A 578 7.13 13.84 4.48
C ARG A 578 6.97 12.59 5.34
N ARG A 579 7.11 12.73 6.66
CA ARG A 579 7.09 11.57 7.56
C ARG A 579 5.84 10.72 7.43
N TRP A 580 6.12 9.42 7.25
CA TRP A 580 5.21 8.27 7.26
C TRP A 580 4.22 8.19 6.10
N PRO A 581 4.71 8.22 4.84
CA PRO A 581 3.85 8.02 3.68
C PRO A 581 3.39 6.57 3.60
N GLY A 582 2.14 6.38 3.19
CA GLY A 582 1.55 5.07 2.92
C GLY A 582 0.95 4.38 4.15
N PRO A 583 0.32 3.20 4.00
CA PRO A 583 0.04 2.55 2.72
C PRO A 583 -0.90 3.42 1.88
N CYS A 584 -0.56 3.54 0.60
CA CYS A 584 -1.35 4.23 -0.41
C CYS A 584 -1.11 3.61 -1.79
N LEU A 585 -1.95 3.97 -2.78
CA LEU A 585 -1.91 3.41 -4.13
C LEU A 585 -1.70 4.50 -5.18
N LEU A 586 -0.66 4.37 -6.01
CA LEU A 586 -0.52 5.13 -7.24
C LEU A 586 -0.78 4.19 -8.41
N ARG A 587 -1.82 4.46 -9.18
CA ARG A 587 -2.22 3.60 -10.30
C ARG A 587 -2.52 4.39 -11.58
N ASN A 588 -2.01 3.91 -12.72
CA ASN A 588 -2.19 4.55 -14.03
C ASN A 588 -1.65 6.00 -14.05
N VAL A 589 -0.46 6.21 -13.48
CA VAL A 589 0.14 7.54 -13.33
C VAL A 589 1.23 7.75 -14.38
N LEU A 590 1.21 8.90 -15.07
CA LEU A 590 2.32 9.36 -15.91
C LEU A 590 3.03 10.53 -15.22
N VAL A 591 4.35 10.44 -15.05
CA VAL A 591 5.18 11.57 -14.67
C VAL A 591 6.19 11.87 -15.78
N SER A 592 6.17 13.10 -16.29
CA SER A 592 6.99 13.51 -17.45
C SER A 592 7.75 14.80 -17.17
N GLY A 593 9.08 14.78 -17.35
CA GLY A 593 9.99 15.83 -16.92
C GLY A 593 10.48 15.63 -15.48
N PHE A 594 10.93 16.71 -14.85
CA PHE A 594 11.45 16.79 -13.48
C PHE A 594 12.84 16.18 -13.26
N ASP A 595 13.53 16.55 -12.19
CA ASP A 595 14.74 15.84 -11.77
C ASP A 595 14.41 14.43 -11.26
N VAL A 596 13.38 14.31 -10.43
CA VAL A 596 12.91 13.03 -9.90
C VAL A 596 11.45 12.80 -10.27
N GLY A 597 11.11 11.63 -10.80
CA GLY A 597 9.73 11.30 -11.16
C GLY A 597 8.86 11.11 -9.92
N ILE A 598 9.19 10.10 -9.12
CA ILE A 598 8.55 9.81 -7.83
C ILE A 598 9.62 9.69 -6.76
N ASP A 599 9.45 10.39 -5.64
CA ASP A 599 10.43 10.45 -4.55
C ASP A 599 9.80 10.06 -3.22
N VAL A 600 10.26 8.96 -2.62
CA VAL A 600 9.71 8.36 -1.40
C VAL A 600 10.75 8.43 -0.29
N ALA A 601 10.34 8.72 0.95
CA ALA A 601 11.23 8.60 2.10
C ALA A 601 10.54 7.97 3.32
N HIS A 602 11.33 7.73 4.36
CA HIS A 602 10.95 7.15 5.65
C HIS A 602 10.63 5.67 5.62
N ARG A 603 10.73 5.00 6.77
CA ARG A 603 10.68 3.54 6.87
C ARG A 603 9.30 2.96 7.13
N GLU A 604 8.35 3.82 7.40
CA GLU A 604 7.00 3.47 7.80
C GLU A 604 6.08 3.20 6.59
N TYR A 605 5.22 2.19 6.79
CA TYR A 605 3.94 1.95 6.10
C TYR A 605 3.90 1.57 4.62
N GLY A 606 4.95 1.83 3.84
CA GLY A 606 5.10 1.27 2.49
C GLY A 606 4.24 1.93 1.40
N VAL A 607 4.66 1.87 0.14
CA VAL A 607 3.97 2.49 -1.00
C VAL A 607 3.71 1.49 -2.12
N THR A 608 2.53 1.54 -2.73
CA THR A 608 2.14 0.62 -3.83
C THR A 608 1.99 1.38 -5.14
N LEU A 609 2.70 0.95 -6.18
CA LEU A 609 2.70 1.55 -7.51
C LEU A 609 2.30 0.51 -8.56
N GLU A 610 1.37 0.84 -9.45
CA GLU A 610 0.99 -0.05 -10.56
C GLU A 610 0.65 0.72 -11.83
N HIS A 611 1.14 0.27 -12.99
CA HIS A 611 0.96 0.96 -14.28
C HIS A 611 1.45 2.42 -14.21
N VAL A 612 2.67 2.60 -13.72
CA VAL A 612 3.31 3.92 -13.62
C VAL A 612 4.28 4.10 -14.77
N THR A 613 4.19 5.24 -15.47
CA THR A 613 5.15 5.64 -16.50
C THR A 613 5.94 6.86 -16.03
N LEU A 614 7.26 6.76 -16.05
CA LEU A 614 8.21 7.80 -15.69
C LEU A 614 9.10 8.07 -16.89
N GLU A 615 9.08 9.30 -17.40
CA GLU A 615 9.87 9.66 -18.58
C GLU A 615 10.49 11.05 -18.49
N ARG A 616 11.65 11.22 -19.13
CA ARG A 616 12.37 12.50 -19.22
C ARG A 616 12.77 13.08 -17.86
N GLN A 617 13.14 12.24 -16.90
CA GLN A 617 13.72 12.65 -15.63
C GLN A 617 15.21 13.01 -15.75
N GLY A 618 15.64 14.05 -15.03
CA GLY A 618 17.05 14.49 -15.00
C GLY A 618 17.97 13.62 -14.14
N THR A 619 17.49 13.13 -13.00
CA THR A 619 18.30 12.44 -11.98
C THR A 619 17.88 10.98 -11.76
N SER A 620 16.58 10.70 -11.59
CA SER A 620 16.09 9.32 -11.49
C SER A 620 14.59 9.23 -11.75
N GLY A 621 14.13 8.10 -12.30
CA GLY A 621 12.70 7.82 -12.43
C GLY A 621 12.02 7.73 -11.06
N LEU A 622 12.26 6.65 -10.34
CA LEU A 622 11.78 6.39 -8.99
C LEU A 622 12.96 6.46 -8.02
N ARG A 623 12.84 7.26 -6.96
CA ARG A 623 13.77 7.29 -5.84
C ARG A 623 13.06 6.90 -4.55
N TYR A 624 13.69 6.09 -3.72
CA TYR A 624 13.21 5.83 -2.36
C TYR A 624 14.35 5.75 -1.34
N ASP A 625 14.07 6.19 -0.11
CA ASP A 625 15.00 6.13 1.02
C ASP A 625 14.32 5.52 2.25
N GLU A 626 14.90 4.43 2.75
CA GLU A 626 14.44 3.64 3.91
C GLU A 626 13.02 3.02 3.83
N ASN A 627 12.27 3.15 2.74
CA ASN A 627 10.87 2.71 2.63
C ASN A 627 10.67 1.28 2.06
N VAL A 628 9.44 0.76 2.13
CA VAL A 628 8.98 -0.41 1.34
C VAL A 628 8.26 0.09 0.09
N VAL A 629 8.76 -0.22 -1.09
CA VAL A 629 8.18 0.22 -2.35
C VAL A 629 7.81 -0.99 -3.21
N ALA A 630 6.51 -1.22 -3.39
CA ALA A 630 5.96 -2.34 -4.12
C ALA A 630 5.44 -1.88 -5.49
N VAL A 631 6.06 -2.35 -6.57
CA VAL A 631 5.86 -1.83 -7.92
C VAL A 631 5.57 -2.95 -8.89
N ARG A 632 4.54 -2.77 -9.72
CA ARG A 632 4.27 -3.63 -10.88
C ARG A 632 4.02 -2.80 -12.13
N ALA A 633 4.47 -3.29 -13.29
CA ALA A 633 4.28 -2.61 -14.58
C ALA A 633 4.82 -1.16 -14.58
N LEU A 634 6.02 -0.95 -14.03
CA LEU A 634 6.73 0.31 -14.16
C LEU A 634 7.29 0.44 -15.58
N VAL A 635 7.03 1.57 -16.22
CA VAL A 635 7.70 1.97 -17.45
C VAL A 635 8.61 3.15 -17.16
N SER A 636 9.92 2.96 -17.38
CA SER A 636 10.89 4.04 -17.34
C SER A 636 11.46 4.29 -18.74
N ARG A 637 11.41 5.54 -19.18
CA ARG A 637 12.01 6.02 -20.44
C ARG A 637 12.93 7.18 -20.14
N ASN A 638 14.13 6.86 -19.67
CA ASN A 638 15.04 7.81 -19.07
C ASN A 638 16.49 7.53 -19.45
N ALA A 639 17.30 8.59 -19.57
CA ALA A 639 18.75 8.46 -19.65
C ALA A 639 19.37 8.16 -18.27
N CYS A 640 18.75 8.67 -17.20
CA CYS A 640 19.14 8.43 -15.82
C CYS A 640 18.66 7.05 -15.31
N PRO A 641 19.11 6.58 -14.13
CA PRO A 641 18.63 5.36 -13.52
C PRO A 641 17.10 5.35 -13.37
N ALA A 642 16.48 4.21 -13.67
CA ALA A 642 15.05 4.06 -13.55
C ALA A 642 14.58 3.95 -12.09
N VAL A 643 15.36 3.27 -11.24
CA VAL A 643 15.09 3.12 -9.81
C VAL A 643 16.37 3.34 -9.02
N VAL A 644 16.31 4.20 -7.99
CA VAL A 644 17.38 4.42 -7.02
C VAL A 644 16.84 4.21 -5.62
N GLY A 645 17.43 3.27 -4.89
CA GLY A 645 17.04 2.90 -3.53
C GLY A 645 18.20 3.04 -2.55
N SER A 646 17.95 3.72 -1.43
CA SER A 646 18.91 3.88 -0.33
C SER A 646 18.31 3.55 1.03
N GLY A 647 19.17 3.52 2.04
CA GLY A 647 18.77 3.32 3.43
C GLY A 647 18.44 1.86 3.78
N SER A 648 18.48 1.56 5.07
CA SER A 648 18.19 0.23 5.62
C SER A 648 17.52 0.36 6.98
N PRO A 649 16.42 -0.38 7.26
CA PRO A 649 15.85 -1.45 6.45
C PRO A 649 14.85 -0.95 5.37
N SER A 650 15.09 -1.28 4.10
CA SER A 650 14.17 -0.99 2.98
C SER A 650 13.83 -2.27 2.20
N LEU A 651 12.74 -2.25 1.41
CA LEU A 651 12.32 -3.37 0.54
C LEU A 651 11.80 -2.84 -0.80
N LEU A 652 12.41 -3.26 -1.90
CA LEU A 652 11.89 -3.06 -3.25
C LEU A 652 11.27 -4.34 -3.79
N VAL A 653 10.00 -4.27 -4.20
CA VAL A 653 9.38 -5.29 -5.07
C VAL A 653 9.18 -4.67 -6.44
N LEU A 654 9.75 -5.27 -7.50
CA LEU A 654 9.69 -4.76 -8.88
C LEU A 654 9.26 -5.85 -9.85
N LEU A 655 8.00 -5.79 -10.29
CA LEU A 655 7.37 -6.82 -11.11
C LEU A 655 7.01 -6.32 -12.51
N ASP A 656 7.12 -7.18 -13.51
CA ASP A 656 6.56 -7.00 -14.86
C ASP A 656 6.91 -5.62 -15.50
N SER A 657 8.14 -5.14 -15.30
CA SER A 657 8.52 -3.74 -15.56
C SER A 657 9.42 -3.59 -16.79
N ARG A 658 9.42 -2.41 -17.41
CA ARG A 658 10.21 -2.07 -18.62
C ARG A 658 11.02 -0.79 -18.40
N LEU A 659 12.34 -0.93 -18.40
CA LEU A 659 13.28 0.15 -18.12
C LEU A 659 14.13 0.39 -19.38
N THR A 660 14.02 1.57 -19.99
CA THR A 660 14.59 1.86 -21.31
C THR A 660 15.21 3.26 -21.40
N GLY A 661 16.16 3.43 -22.33
CA GLY A 661 16.75 4.73 -22.70
C GLY A 661 18.09 5.05 -22.03
N GLY A 662 18.47 4.27 -21.02
CA GLY A 662 19.56 4.56 -20.09
C GLY A 662 20.92 4.97 -20.65
N ALA A 663 21.79 5.45 -19.77
CA ALA A 663 23.19 5.69 -20.08
C ALA A 663 23.95 4.36 -20.27
N PRO A 664 24.77 4.22 -21.34
CA PRO A 664 25.54 3.00 -21.62
C PRO A 664 26.49 2.57 -20.49
N ASP A 665 26.93 3.50 -19.64
CA ASP A 665 27.80 3.21 -18.50
C ASP A 665 27.04 3.09 -17.16
N GLY A 666 25.75 3.47 -17.16
CA GLY A 666 24.88 3.46 -15.98
C GLY A 666 24.16 2.14 -15.77
N ASP A 667 23.56 1.99 -14.59
CA ASP A 667 22.69 0.86 -14.26
C ASP A 667 21.23 1.30 -14.19
N ALA A 668 20.31 0.42 -14.60
CA ALA A 668 18.88 0.73 -14.59
C ALA A 668 18.29 0.81 -13.18
N VAL A 669 18.73 -0.10 -12.29
CA VAL A 669 18.29 -0.18 -10.90
C VAL A 669 19.51 -0.11 -10.00
N VAL A 670 19.57 0.85 -9.08
CA VAL A 670 20.66 0.98 -8.11
C VAL A 670 20.05 0.91 -6.71
N VAL A 671 20.40 -0.11 -5.94
CA VAL A 671 19.92 -0.30 -4.56
C VAL A 671 21.10 -0.62 -3.67
N ASP A 672 21.52 0.33 -2.85
CA ASP A 672 22.72 0.20 -2.02
C ASP A 672 22.45 -0.49 -0.67
N GLY A 673 21.19 -0.51 -0.22
CA GLY A 673 20.74 -1.13 1.03
C GLY A 673 19.35 -1.76 0.93
N GLY A 674 19.03 -2.68 1.84
CA GLY A 674 17.72 -3.33 1.92
C GLY A 674 17.59 -4.63 1.13
N ALA A 675 16.34 -5.07 0.99
CA ALA A 675 15.94 -6.28 0.27
C ALA A 675 15.33 -5.94 -1.09
N VAL A 676 15.52 -6.82 -2.07
CA VAL A 676 14.97 -6.65 -3.42
C VAL A 676 14.35 -7.95 -3.90
N VAL A 677 13.15 -7.87 -4.45
CA VAL A 677 12.50 -8.92 -5.23
C VAL A 677 12.16 -8.32 -6.58
N ALA A 678 12.80 -8.78 -7.64
CA ALA A 678 12.44 -8.35 -8.99
C ALA A 678 12.15 -9.54 -9.90
N ARG A 679 11.07 -9.46 -10.69
CA ARG A 679 10.60 -10.55 -11.56
C ARG A 679 10.01 -9.99 -12.84
N GLY A 680 10.40 -10.54 -13.98
CA GLY A 680 9.89 -10.11 -15.29
C GLY A 680 10.28 -8.67 -15.66
N VAL A 681 11.51 -8.26 -15.41
CA VAL A 681 11.99 -6.89 -15.68
C VAL A 681 12.79 -6.86 -16.99
N CYS A 682 12.31 -6.11 -17.98
CA CYS A 682 13.04 -5.84 -19.21
C CYS A 682 13.89 -4.58 -19.06
N VAL A 683 15.18 -4.68 -19.39
CA VAL A 683 16.12 -3.56 -19.36
C VAL A 683 16.80 -3.39 -20.71
N ALA A 684 16.80 -2.18 -21.25
CA ALA A 684 17.50 -1.84 -22.50
C ALA A 684 18.11 -0.44 -22.46
N GLY A 685 19.29 -0.27 -23.06
CA GLY A 685 20.02 1.00 -23.11
C GLY A 685 21.00 1.24 -21.95
N TYR A 686 20.91 0.46 -20.86
CA TYR A 686 21.80 0.57 -19.70
C TYR A 686 23.00 -0.38 -19.80
N GLY A 687 24.14 0.02 -19.21
CA GLY A 687 25.35 -0.80 -19.08
C GLY A 687 25.23 -1.97 -18.10
N GLY A 688 24.32 -1.86 -17.13
CA GLY A 688 23.96 -2.95 -16.24
C GLY A 688 22.48 -2.95 -15.90
N SER A 689 21.93 -4.13 -15.64
CA SER A 689 20.50 -4.28 -15.35
C SER A 689 20.16 -3.80 -13.95
N ALA A 690 21.03 -4.11 -12.99
CA ALA A 690 20.92 -3.63 -11.63
C ALA A 690 22.29 -3.62 -10.94
N ARG A 691 22.42 -2.80 -9.90
CA ARG A 691 23.49 -2.86 -8.91
C ARG A 691 22.83 -2.98 -7.55
N LEU A 692 22.95 -4.15 -6.93
CA LEU A 692 22.24 -4.51 -5.70
C LEU A 692 23.28 -4.79 -4.61
N ARG A 693 23.36 -3.92 -3.59
CA ARG A 693 24.29 -4.07 -2.46
C ARG A 693 25.75 -4.25 -2.87
N GLY A 694 26.16 -3.55 -3.93
CA GLY A 694 27.49 -3.65 -4.54
C GLY A 694 27.60 -4.67 -5.69
N ASP A 695 26.70 -5.66 -5.76
CA ASP A 695 26.74 -6.67 -6.81
C ASP A 695 26.05 -6.17 -8.09
N ARG A 696 26.83 -6.08 -9.17
CA ARG A 696 26.34 -5.61 -10.47
C ARG A 696 25.85 -6.78 -11.34
N LEU A 697 24.60 -6.71 -11.77
CA LEU A 697 24.03 -7.62 -12.77
C LEU A 697 24.36 -7.15 -14.19
N PRO A 698 24.72 -8.08 -15.10
CA PRO A 698 25.02 -7.74 -16.49
C PRO A 698 23.79 -7.14 -17.20
N PRO A 699 23.97 -6.41 -18.31
CA PRO A 699 22.87 -5.81 -19.06
C PRO A 699 21.94 -6.87 -19.66
N GLY A 700 20.63 -6.58 -19.70
CA GLY A 700 19.58 -7.42 -20.30
C GLY A 700 18.38 -7.65 -19.37
N SER A 701 17.41 -8.45 -19.83
CA SER A 701 16.21 -8.70 -19.01
C SER A 701 16.50 -9.58 -17.80
N VAL A 702 15.96 -9.18 -16.64
CA VAL A 702 16.01 -9.89 -15.37
C VAL A 702 14.73 -10.74 -15.24
N ALA A 703 14.89 -12.06 -15.34
CA ALA A 703 13.78 -12.99 -15.21
C ALA A 703 13.25 -13.03 -13.76
N GLU A 704 14.17 -13.19 -12.81
CA GLU A 704 13.90 -13.17 -11.38
C GLU A 704 15.21 -12.91 -10.62
N VAL A 705 15.14 -12.14 -9.54
CA VAL A 705 16.21 -11.95 -8.56
C VAL A 705 15.60 -11.69 -7.20
N CYS A 706 16.13 -12.34 -6.17
CA CYS A 706 15.84 -12.08 -4.78
C CYS A 706 17.16 -11.80 -4.06
N ALA A 707 17.28 -10.64 -3.42
CA ALA A 707 18.48 -10.23 -2.71
C ALA A 707 18.12 -9.68 -1.33
N GLY A 708 18.90 -10.04 -0.31
CA GLY A 708 18.75 -9.47 1.04
C GLY A 708 17.55 -9.96 1.86
N LEU A 709 16.83 -10.99 1.42
CA LEU A 709 15.75 -11.62 2.18
C LEU A 709 16.22 -12.95 2.82
N PRO A 710 16.13 -13.12 4.15
CA PRO A 710 16.45 -14.38 4.81
C PRO A 710 15.33 -15.42 4.61
N GLY A 711 15.71 -16.67 4.32
CA GLY A 711 14.82 -17.84 4.40
C GLY A 711 13.83 -18.06 3.25
N LEU A 712 13.85 -17.22 2.20
CA LEU A 712 13.03 -17.41 1.01
C LEU A 712 13.85 -18.10 -0.08
N SER A 713 13.97 -19.42 0.00
CA SER A 713 14.47 -20.19 -1.14
C SER A 713 13.34 -20.33 -2.19
N PRO A 714 13.57 -19.93 -3.46
CA PRO A 714 12.56 -19.91 -4.51
C PRO A 714 12.17 -21.25 -5.19
N PRO A 715 12.77 -22.45 -4.98
CA PRO A 715 12.52 -23.57 -5.89
C PRO A 715 11.08 -24.13 -5.85
N ARG A 716 10.20 -23.62 -4.96
CA ARG A 716 8.80 -24.04 -4.83
C ARG A 716 7.79 -22.89 -4.65
N ALA A 717 8.22 -21.63 -4.78
CA ALA A 717 7.33 -20.48 -4.65
C ALA A 717 6.31 -20.46 -5.80
N PRO A 718 5.02 -20.18 -5.54
CA PRO A 718 4.07 -19.97 -6.62
C PRO A 718 4.50 -18.76 -7.46
N THR A 719 4.20 -18.80 -8.76
CA THR A 719 4.26 -17.64 -9.66
C THR A 719 2.85 -17.43 -10.19
N LEU A 720 2.01 -16.80 -9.37
CA LEU A 720 0.60 -16.59 -9.70
C LEU A 720 0.45 -15.63 -10.89
N PRO A 721 -0.40 -15.97 -11.88
CA PRO A 721 -0.77 -15.02 -12.92
C PRO A 721 -1.48 -13.83 -12.28
N VAL A 722 -1.03 -12.62 -12.62
CA VAL A 722 -1.68 -11.40 -12.15
C VAL A 722 -2.72 -10.96 -13.18
N GLU A 723 -3.97 -10.74 -12.76
CA GLU A 723 -5.06 -10.30 -13.64
C GLU A 723 -5.44 -8.83 -13.34
N GLU A 724 -5.85 -8.12 -14.40
CA GLU A 724 -6.39 -6.76 -14.27
C GLU A 724 -7.89 -6.83 -13.89
N PRO A 725 -8.39 -5.88 -13.09
CA PRO A 725 -9.83 -5.79 -12.85
C PRO A 725 -10.57 -5.61 -14.19
N PRO A 726 -11.69 -6.32 -14.42
CA PRO A 726 -12.47 -6.17 -15.65
C PRO A 726 -12.90 -4.72 -15.87
N GLU A 727 -12.70 -4.22 -17.09
CA GLU A 727 -13.27 -2.93 -17.47
C GLU A 727 -14.77 -3.07 -17.69
N LEU A 728 -15.54 -2.28 -16.95
CA LEU A 728 -16.96 -2.15 -17.17
C LEU A 728 -17.24 -1.07 -18.23
N PRO A 729 -18.32 -1.22 -19.03
CA PRO A 729 -18.71 -0.20 -20.00
C PRO A 729 -18.91 1.17 -19.34
N PRO A 730 -18.68 2.28 -20.07
CA PRO A 730 -19.15 3.58 -19.63
C PRO A 730 -20.68 3.59 -19.60
N ASP A 731 -21.26 4.28 -18.62
CA ASP A 731 -22.71 4.40 -18.45
C ASP A 731 -23.10 5.88 -18.42
N ASP A 732 -24.13 6.26 -19.16
CA ASP A 732 -24.70 7.61 -19.11
C ASP A 732 -25.30 7.87 -17.71
N PRO A 733 -24.87 8.90 -16.97
CA PRO A 733 -25.44 9.25 -15.67
C PRO A 733 -26.96 9.41 -15.66
N ALA A 734 -27.58 9.80 -16.77
CA ALA A 734 -29.04 9.91 -16.87
C ALA A 734 -29.74 8.54 -16.75
N SER A 735 -29.02 7.45 -17.02
CA SER A 735 -29.51 6.08 -16.91
C SER A 735 -29.29 5.45 -15.54
N TRP A 736 -28.61 6.14 -14.61
CA TRP A 736 -28.32 5.57 -13.30
C TRP A 736 -29.57 5.55 -12.42
N GLU A 737 -29.68 4.56 -11.54
CA GLU A 737 -30.75 4.48 -10.54
C GLU A 737 -30.30 5.14 -9.24
N ARG A 738 -31.10 6.08 -8.77
CA ARG A 738 -30.85 6.80 -7.53
C ARG A 738 -31.40 6.03 -6.33
N VAL A 739 -30.63 5.93 -5.25
CA VAL A 739 -31.17 5.52 -3.95
C VAL A 739 -32.00 6.66 -3.34
N GLU A 740 -33.31 6.43 -3.18
CA GLU A 740 -34.26 7.35 -2.54
C GLU A 740 -34.53 6.98 -1.08
N GLY A 741 -33.71 7.52 -0.17
CA GLY A 741 -33.81 7.28 1.27
C GLY A 741 -32.48 6.78 1.85
N THR A 742 -32.45 6.52 3.15
CA THR A 742 -31.20 6.22 3.88
C THR A 742 -31.18 4.84 4.53
N GLY A 743 -32.23 4.03 4.37
CA GLY A 743 -32.31 2.70 4.98
C GLY A 743 -32.12 1.57 3.97
N THR A 744 -31.97 0.33 4.47
CA THR A 744 -31.83 -0.87 3.62
C THR A 744 -32.91 -0.97 2.53
N ILE A 745 -34.17 -0.66 2.87
CA ILE A 745 -35.30 -0.75 1.94
C ILE A 745 -35.10 0.16 0.72
N ALA A 746 -34.54 1.36 0.91
CA ALA A 746 -34.29 2.29 -0.18
C ALA A 746 -33.21 1.77 -1.13
N ILE A 747 -32.11 1.24 -0.57
CA ILE A 747 -31.01 0.68 -1.38
C ILE A 747 -31.50 -0.57 -2.12
N GLN A 748 -32.22 -1.46 -1.44
CA GLN A 748 -32.75 -2.68 -2.07
C GLN A 748 -33.74 -2.34 -3.19
N LYS A 749 -34.62 -1.34 -3.00
CA LYS A 749 -35.54 -0.88 -4.04
C LYS A 749 -34.79 -0.39 -5.29
N ALA A 750 -33.70 0.37 -5.12
CA ALA A 750 -32.88 0.83 -6.24
C ALA A 750 -32.17 -0.33 -6.96
N VAL A 751 -31.65 -1.30 -6.21
CA VAL A 751 -31.08 -2.53 -6.80
C VAL A 751 -32.14 -3.30 -7.61
N ASP A 752 -33.35 -3.39 -7.07
CA ASP A 752 -34.46 -4.13 -7.69
C ASP A 752 -35.13 -3.38 -8.86
N ALA A 753 -34.75 -2.12 -9.12
CA ALA A 753 -35.29 -1.32 -10.22
C ALA A 753 -34.85 -1.81 -11.61
N GLY A 754 -33.87 -2.72 -11.68
CA GLY A 754 -33.44 -3.36 -12.93
C GLY A 754 -32.47 -2.51 -13.78
N ARG A 755 -31.95 -1.40 -13.26
CA ARG A 755 -30.92 -0.60 -13.94
C ARG A 755 -29.51 -1.17 -13.70
N PRO A 756 -28.55 -0.98 -14.63
CA PRO A 756 -27.20 -1.51 -14.50
C PRO A 756 -26.33 -0.78 -13.47
N VAL A 757 -26.62 0.49 -13.19
CA VAL A 757 -25.87 1.32 -12.24
C VAL A 757 -26.80 1.84 -11.17
N VAL A 758 -26.42 1.63 -9.91
CA VAL A 758 -27.07 2.24 -8.74
C VAL A 758 -26.10 3.24 -8.12
N TYR A 759 -26.56 4.41 -7.72
CA TYR A 759 -25.73 5.34 -6.96
C TYR A 759 -26.39 5.77 -5.66
N LEU A 760 -25.56 5.89 -4.63
CA LEU A 760 -25.92 6.44 -3.34
C LEU A 760 -25.45 7.90 -3.35
N PRO A 761 -26.37 8.88 -3.40
CA PRO A 761 -25.99 10.28 -3.17
C PRO A 761 -25.18 10.41 -1.89
N PHE A 762 -24.16 11.27 -1.88
CA PHE A 762 -23.30 11.48 -0.71
C PHE A 762 -24.14 11.66 0.56
N GLY A 763 -23.96 10.76 1.52
CA GLY A 763 -24.75 10.74 2.74
C GLY A 763 -24.40 9.59 3.68
N GLN A 764 -25.28 9.37 4.66
CA GLN A 764 -25.19 8.29 5.63
C GLN A 764 -26.37 7.33 5.43
N TYR A 765 -26.10 6.03 5.50
CA TYR A 765 -27.08 4.97 5.24
C TYR A 765 -27.05 3.93 6.37
N TRP A 766 -28.22 3.50 6.84
CA TRP A 766 -28.37 2.59 7.98
C TRP A 766 -28.90 1.24 7.51
N ILE A 767 -28.14 0.17 7.78
CA ILE A 767 -28.38 -1.17 7.26
C ILE A 767 -28.81 -2.11 8.39
N ASP A 768 -30.07 -2.51 8.38
CA ASP A 768 -30.70 -3.37 9.38
C ASP A 768 -30.89 -4.83 8.93
N ARG A 769 -30.59 -5.13 7.66
CA ARG A 769 -30.59 -6.45 7.03
C ARG A 769 -29.72 -6.41 5.76
N PRO A 770 -29.29 -7.55 5.19
CA PRO A 770 -28.43 -7.56 4.02
C PRO A 770 -29.06 -6.85 2.81
N VAL A 771 -28.28 -6.00 2.15
CA VAL A 771 -28.58 -5.52 0.79
C VAL A 771 -28.12 -6.59 -0.19
N ARG A 772 -29.06 -7.16 -0.94
CA ARG A 772 -28.80 -8.20 -1.95
C ARG A 772 -28.59 -7.55 -3.30
N VAL A 773 -27.35 -7.49 -3.76
CA VAL A 773 -26.96 -6.95 -5.07
C VAL A 773 -27.19 -8.01 -6.14
N ARG A 774 -28.21 -7.83 -6.98
CA ARG A 774 -28.72 -8.87 -7.90
C ARG A 774 -29.19 -8.30 -9.24
N GLY A 775 -29.57 -9.19 -10.15
CA GLY A 775 -30.23 -8.84 -11.41
C GLY A 775 -29.31 -8.14 -12.42
N ALA A 776 -29.73 -6.97 -12.91
CA ALA A 776 -28.99 -6.23 -13.93
C ALA A 776 -27.81 -5.41 -13.37
N VAL A 777 -27.74 -5.24 -12.04
CA VAL A 777 -26.74 -4.37 -11.42
C VAL A 777 -25.33 -4.89 -11.64
N ARG A 778 -24.51 -4.05 -12.27
CA ARG A 778 -23.06 -4.25 -12.49
C ARG A 778 -22.19 -3.16 -11.86
N ARG A 779 -22.76 -2.06 -11.38
CA ARG A 779 -22.02 -0.99 -10.70
C ARG A 779 -22.84 -0.37 -9.57
N ILE A 780 -22.21 -0.17 -8.42
CA ILE A 780 -22.72 0.63 -7.30
C ILE A 780 -21.70 1.74 -7.01
N VAL A 781 -22.13 2.99 -7.14
CA VAL A 781 -21.30 4.18 -6.88
C VAL A 781 -21.74 4.83 -5.57
N GLY A 782 -20.87 4.80 -4.56
CA GLY A 782 -21.18 5.28 -3.22
C GLY A 782 -21.03 6.78 -3.01
N MET A 783 -20.35 7.51 -3.90
CA MET A 783 -20.09 8.95 -3.77
C MET A 783 -19.42 9.35 -2.43
N ASN A 784 -18.56 8.50 -1.87
CA ASN A 784 -17.99 8.59 -0.52
C ASN A 784 -19.03 8.54 0.62
N SER A 785 -20.16 7.87 0.42
CA SER A 785 -21.18 7.67 1.45
C SER A 785 -20.75 6.70 2.55
N LEU A 786 -21.28 6.92 3.75
CA LEU A 786 -21.00 6.13 4.95
C LEU A 786 -22.14 5.13 5.24
N ILE A 787 -21.78 3.87 5.42
CA ILE A 787 -22.67 2.77 5.75
C ILE A 787 -22.56 2.45 7.25
N HIS A 788 -23.70 2.42 7.91
CA HIS A 788 -23.85 2.11 9.33
C HIS A 788 -24.66 0.82 9.52
N PRO A 789 -24.00 -0.31 9.82
CA PRO A 789 -24.69 -1.49 10.31
C PRO A 789 -25.53 -1.15 11.56
N GLN A 790 -26.76 -1.66 11.63
CA GLN A 790 -27.65 -1.53 12.78
C GLN A 790 -27.63 -2.82 13.60
N PRO A 791 -27.93 -2.74 14.92
CA PRO A 791 -27.98 -3.94 15.77
C PRO A 791 -28.89 -5.06 15.24
N ALA A 792 -29.96 -4.69 14.50
CA ALA A 792 -30.87 -5.66 13.88
C ALA A 792 -30.25 -6.51 12.77
N LEU A 793 -29.12 -6.08 12.17
CA LEU A 793 -28.38 -6.85 11.17
C LEU A 793 -27.78 -8.14 11.78
N GLY A 794 -27.43 -8.10 13.06
CA GLY A 794 -26.73 -9.21 13.74
C GLY A 794 -25.43 -9.58 13.02
N ASP A 795 -25.21 -10.88 12.83
CA ASP A 795 -24.01 -11.43 12.18
C ASP A 795 -24.12 -11.51 10.64
N GLN A 796 -25.21 -11.00 10.06
CA GLN A 796 -25.45 -11.05 8.61
C GLN A 796 -24.56 -10.05 7.85
N PRO A 797 -24.28 -10.27 6.55
CA PRO A 797 -23.47 -9.35 5.77
C PRO A 797 -24.22 -8.04 5.50
N VAL A 798 -23.47 -6.95 5.35
CA VAL A 798 -24.03 -5.65 4.94
C VAL A 798 -24.48 -5.72 3.48
N PHE A 799 -23.60 -6.24 2.63
CA PHE A 799 -23.89 -6.51 1.22
C PHE A 799 -23.68 -7.98 0.92
N ARG A 800 -24.66 -8.60 0.25
CA ARG A 800 -24.51 -9.90 -0.38
C ARG A 800 -24.56 -9.71 -1.89
N PHE A 801 -23.47 -9.98 -2.57
CA PHE A 801 -23.39 -9.91 -4.03
C PHE A 801 -23.80 -11.24 -4.64
N GLU A 802 -24.85 -11.24 -5.46
CA GLU A 802 -25.40 -12.44 -6.13
C GLU A 802 -25.85 -12.12 -7.56
N SER A 803 -25.25 -11.10 -8.16
CA SER A 803 -25.59 -10.64 -9.50
C SER A 803 -25.03 -11.59 -10.56
N PRO A 804 -25.81 -12.00 -11.57
CA PRO A 804 -25.36 -12.89 -12.64
C PRO A 804 -24.44 -12.19 -13.67
N GLN A 805 -24.13 -10.92 -13.48
CA GLN A 805 -23.28 -10.15 -14.40
C GLN A 805 -21.85 -10.71 -14.44
N LYS A 806 -21.18 -10.55 -15.59
CA LYS A 806 -19.78 -10.97 -15.76
C LYS A 806 -18.82 -10.28 -14.78
N ALA A 807 -19.14 -9.05 -14.38
CA ALA A 807 -18.42 -8.32 -13.36
C ALA A 807 -19.37 -7.33 -12.65
N VAL A 808 -19.13 -7.10 -11.36
CA VAL A 808 -19.81 -6.10 -10.53
C VAL A 808 -18.76 -5.21 -9.85
N LEU A 809 -18.92 -3.89 -9.93
CA LEU A 809 -18.06 -2.92 -9.27
C LEU A 809 -18.80 -2.25 -8.10
N LEU A 810 -18.19 -2.24 -6.92
CA LEU A 810 -18.54 -1.36 -5.81
C LEU A 810 -17.43 -0.32 -5.64
N GLU A 811 -17.78 0.96 -5.67
CA GLU A 811 -16.79 2.03 -5.53
C GLU A 811 -17.22 3.23 -4.67
N HIS A 812 -16.23 3.92 -4.09
CA HIS A 812 -16.40 5.14 -3.29
C HIS A 812 -17.37 4.98 -2.12
N LEU A 813 -17.11 4.01 -1.24
CA LEU A 813 -17.98 3.72 -0.09
C LEU A 813 -17.15 3.49 1.17
N MET A 814 -17.66 3.88 2.33
CA MET A 814 -17.02 3.62 3.62
C MET A 814 -18.02 3.06 4.62
N GLY A 815 -17.56 2.32 5.62
CA GLY A 815 -18.43 1.79 6.66
C GLY A 815 -17.74 0.75 7.54
N SER A 816 -18.56 -0.11 8.12
CA SER A 816 -18.13 -1.28 8.85
C SER A 816 -19.05 -2.47 8.53
N GLY A 817 -18.71 -3.64 9.06
CA GLY A 817 -19.41 -4.90 8.75
C GLY A 817 -18.67 -5.69 7.68
N TRP A 818 -19.36 -6.60 7.01
CA TRP A 818 -18.72 -7.51 6.05
C TRP A 818 -19.53 -7.68 4.77
N ILE A 819 -18.81 -7.98 3.68
CA ILE A 819 -19.33 -8.25 2.34
C ILE A 819 -19.27 -9.76 2.11
N GLU A 820 -20.38 -10.32 1.63
CA GLU A 820 -20.47 -11.69 1.17
C GLU A 820 -20.52 -11.74 -0.36
N ASP A 821 -19.60 -12.49 -0.96
CA ASP A 821 -19.56 -12.68 -2.40
C ASP A 821 -20.09 -14.05 -2.81
N ALA A 822 -21.25 -14.02 -3.46
CA ALA A 822 -21.91 -15.13 -4.11
C ALA A 822 -22.11 -14.89 -5.62
N SER A 823 -21.40 -13.92 -6.21
CA SER A 823 -21.55 -13.62 -7.62
C SER A 823 -20.76 -14.64 -8.45
N PRO A 824 -21.32 -15.21 -9.52
CA PRO A 824 -20.58 -16.09 -10.42
C PRO A 824 -19.56 -15.32 -11.28
N GLY A 825 -19.77 -14.02 -11.50
CA GLY A 825 -18.82 -13.12 -12.17
C GLY A 825 -17.82 -12.47 -11.22
N ALA A 826 -16.95 -11.63 -11.76
CA ALA A 826 -15.95 -10.94 -10.97
C ALA A 826 -16.55 -9.88 -10.04
N LEU A 827 -16.06 -9.79 -8.80
CA LEU A 827 -16.38 -8.68 -7.90
C LEU A 827 -15.17 -7.74 -7.81
N VAL A 828 -15.40 -6.45 -8.06
CA VAL A 828 -14.38 -5.40 -7.97
C VAL A 828 -14.76 -4.44 -6.84
N LEU A 829 -13.86 -4.27 -5.88
CA LEU A 829 -13.98 -3.32 -4.77
C LEU A 829 -12.93 -2.22 -4.96
N ARG A 830 -13.34 -0.97 -5.15
CA ARG A 830 -12.43 0.15 -5.43
C ARG A 830 -12.72 1.36 -4.55
N HIS A 831 -11.74 1.85 -3.79
CA HIS A 831 -11.99 2.93 -2.83
C HIS A 831 -13.14 2.58 -1.86
N VAL A 832 -13.08 1.36 -1.32
CA VAL A 832 -14.09 0.78 -0.41
C VAL A 832 -13.46 0.54 0.95
N TYR A 833 -13.91 1.28 1.96
CA TYR A 833 -13.22 1.42 3.25
C TYR A 833 -13.99 0.76 4.40
N GLY A 834 -13.30 -0.07 5.18
CA GLY A 834 -13.73 -0.56 6.50
C GLY A 834 -14.54 -1.86 6.52
N PHE A 835 -14.71 -2.53 5.38
CA PHE A 835 -15.45 -3.79 5.30
C PHE A 835 -14.53 -5.01 5.41
N ALA A 836 -14.98 -6.05 6.10
CA ALA A 836 -14.45 -7.39 5.97
C ALA A 836 -15.03 -8.11 4.74
N TYR A 837 -14.42 -9.22 4.32
CA TYR A 837 -14.84 -9.97 3.14
C TYR A 837 -14.92 -11.47 3.40
N ARG A 838 -15.97 -12.11 2.87
CA ARG A 838 -16.15 -13.56 2.80
C ARG A 838 -16.72 -13.98 1.45
N ASN A 839 -16.38 -15.18 1.01
CA ASN A 839 -16.92 -15.75 -0.21
C ASN A 839 -17.76 -17.02 0.06
N VAL A 840 -18.56 -17.40 -0.92
CA VAL A 840 -19.28 -18.67 -0.93
C VAL A 840 -18.75 -19.59 -2.03
N LYS A 841 -19.08 -20.88 -1.97
CA LYS A 841 -18.70 -21.85 -2.99
C LYS A 841 -19.22 -21.43 -4.38
N GLY A 842 -18.32 -21.39 -5.37
CA GLY A 842 -18.66 -21.12 -6.76
C GLY A 842 -18.71 -19.63 -7.13
N CYS A 843 -18.24 -18.74 -6.26
CA CYS A 843 -18.06 -17.33 -6.60
C CYS A 843 -16.99 -17.14 -7.69
N GLY A 844 -17.10 -16.03 -8.42
CA GLY A 844 -16.12 -15.60 -9.41
C GLY A 844 -14.90 -14.92 -8.79
N PRO A 845 -14.02 -14.34 -9.61
CA PRO A 845 -12.78 -13.75 -9.11
C PRO A 845 -12.98 -12.43 -8.34
N LEU A 846 -12.12 -12.16 -7.36
CA LEU A 846 -12.14 -10.93 -6.56
C LEU A 846 -11.00 -9.97 -6.97
N PHE A 847 -11.31 -8.69 -7.10
CA PHE A 847 -10.34 -7.62 -7.27
C PHE A 847 -10.57 -6.54 -6.22
N ALA A 848 -9.54 -6.18 -5.46
CA ALA A 848 -9.63 -5.09 -4.48
C ALA A 848 -8.51 -4.06 -4.70
N GLU A 849 -8.86 -2.78 -4.75
CA GLU A 849 -7.93 -1.66 -5.00
C GLU A 849 -8.20 -0.51 -4.02
N ASP A 850 -7.19 -0.12 -3.21
CA ASP A 850 -7.38 0.89 -2.14
C ASP A 850 -8.61 0.54 -1.28
N ALA A 851 -8.59 -0.67 -0.75
CA ALA A 851 -9.69 -1.26 0.02
C ALA A 851 -9.19 -1.70 1.39
N PRO A 852 -8.91 -0.77 2.32
CA PRO A 852 -8.58 -1.14 3.68
C PRO A 852 -9.83 -1.62 4.42
N GLY A 853 -9.62 -2.55 5.34
CA GLY A 853 -10.67 -3.34 5.94
C GLY A 853 -10.24 -4.79 6.02
N GLY A 854 -10.98 -5.58 6.78
CA GLY A 854 -10.69 -7.00 6.96
C GLY A 854 -11.41 -7.56 8.19
N PRO A 855 -11.28 -8.87 8.42
CA PRO A 855 -10.42 -9.79 7.70
C PRO A 855 -10.91 -10.13 6.28
N TRP A 856 -10.00 -10.62 5.45
CA TRP A 856 -10.27 -11.13 4.10
C TRP A 856 -10.25 -12.66 4.14
N ILE A 857 -11.42 -13.28 4.10
CA ILE A 857 -11.57 -14.71 4.34
C ILE A 857 -12.08 -15.39 3.08
N LEU A 858 -11.21 -16.16 2.43
CA LEU A 858 -11.56 -17.05 1.32
C LEU A 858 -11.78 -18.46 1.86
N ASP A 859 -12.97 -18.73 2.39
CA ASP A 859 -13.35 -20.04 2.95
C ASP A 859 -13.56 -21.10 1.86
N HIS A 860 -13.75 -20.66 0.62
CA HIS A 860 -13.84 -21.50 -0.57
C HIS A 860 -12.80 -21.10 -1.63
N PRO A 861 -12.39 -22.02 -2.52
CA PRO A 861 -11.47 -21.71 -3.61
C PRO A 861 -11.95 -20.52 -4.46
N GLN A 862 -11.13 -19.47 -4.52
CA GLN A 862 -11.37 -18.27 -5.30
C GLN A 862 -10.03 -17.71 -5.80
N LYS A 863 -10.03 -17.07 -6.97
CA LYS A 863 -8.91 -16.23 -7.41
C LYS A 863 -9.11 -14.81 -6.91
N ALA A 864 -8.13 -14.24 -6.23
CA ALA A 864 -8.23 -12.91 -5.63
C ALA A 864 -6.95 -12.08 -5.86
N TRP A 865 -7.11 -10.84 -6.30
CA TRP A 865 -6.01 -9.87 -6.47
C TRP A 865 -6.27 -8.60 -5.67
N LEU A 866 -5.45 -8.37 -4.65
CA LEU A 866 -5.59 -7.28 -3.69
C LEU A 866 -4.41 -6.30 -3.84
N ARG A 867 -4.69 -4.99 -3.85
CA ARG A 867 -3.72 -3.92 -4.03
C ARG A 867 -3.86 -2.86 -2.96
N SER A 868 -2.76 -2.56 -2.26
CA SER A 868 -2.72 -1.54 -1.20
C SER A 868 -3.79 -1.77 -0.13
N CYS A 869 -3.67 -2.87 0.61
CA CYS A 869 -4.64 -3.26 1.65
C CYS A 869 -4.09 -2.99 3.06
N THR A 870 -4.90 -2.33 3.89
CA THR A 870 -4.62 -2.17 5.32
C THR A 870 -5.57 -3.01 6.14
N VAL A 871 -5.04 -3.84 7.03
CA VAL A 871 -5.84 -4.71 7.91
C VAL A 871 -5.43 -4.51 9.37
N HIS A 872 -6.42 -4.44 10.26
CA HIS A 872 -6.24 -4.41 11.71
C HIS A 872 -7.09 -5.49 12.34
N GLY A 873 -6.57 -6.17 13.36
CA GLY A 873 -7.29 -7.24 14.05
C GLY A 873 -6.41 -8.03 15.01
N GLU A 874 -6.99 -9.10 15.55
CA GLU A 874 -6.36 -9.91 16.60
C GLU A 874 -6.12 -11.37 16.21
N ASP A 875 -6.68 -11.84 15.09
CA ASP A 875 -6.63 -13.26 14.66
C ASP A 875 -5.85 -13.42 13.35
N VAL A 876 -6.50 -13.17 12.21
CA VAL A 876 -5.90 -13.32 10.86
C VAL A 876 -6.28 -12.14 9.96
N ALA A 877 -5.39 -11.70 9.09
CA ALA A 877 -5.70 -10.68 8.07
C ALA A 877 -6.23 -11.30 6.77
N PHE A 878 -5.54 -12.32 6.26
CA PHE A 878 -5.88 -13.00 5.01
C PHE A 878 -5.97 -14.52 5.23
N ARG A 879 -7.12 -15.14 4.93
CA ARG A 879 -7.26 -16.59 4.92
C ARG A 879 -7.53 -17.07 3.50
N ASN A 880 -6.76 -18.06 3.05
CA ASN A 880 -6.89 -18.67 1.73
C ASN A 880 -7.03 -20.20 1.87
N ALA A 881 -8.27 -20.70 1.75
CA ALA A 881 -8.56 -22.13 1.78
C ALA A 881 -8.77 -22.68 0.35
N GLY A 882 -7.67 -23.16 -0.26
CA GLY A 882 -7.68 -23.79 -1.58
C GLY A 882 -7.79 -22.85 -2.78
N GLY A 883 -7.71 -21.53 -2.58
CA GLY A 883 -7.75 -20.52 -3.64
C GLY A 883 -6.37 -20.03 -4.10
N ALA A 884 -6.38 -19.04 -4.99
CA ALA A 884 -5.20 -18.33 -5.46
C ALA A 884 -5.29 -16.86 -5.03
N LEU A 885 -4.46 -16.46 -4.05
CA LEU A 885 -4.48 -15.13 -3.46
C LEU A 885 -3.19 -14.37 -3.80
N TRP A 886 -3.32 -13.27 -4.52
CA TRP A 886 -2.21 -12.40 -4.86
C TRP A 886 -2.40 -11.02 -4.23
N ILE A 887 -1.41 -10.53 -3.49
CA ILE A 887 -1.44 -9.27 -2.75
C ILE A 887 -0.19 -8.46 -3.09
N LEU A 888 -0.39 -7.23 -3.56
CA LEU A 888 0.69 -6.25 -3.77
C LEU A 888 0.49 -5.03 -2.90
N GLY A 889 1.43 -4.81 -1.98
CA GLY A 889 1.40 -3.74 -1.01
C GLY A 889 0.32 -3.97 0.05
N TYR A 890 0.76 -4.24 1.28
CA TYR A 890 -0.17 -4.41 2.38
C TYR A 890 0.45 -3.99 3.70
N ARG A 891 -0.41 -3.66 4.65
CA ARG A 891 0.01 -3.25 5.98
C ARG A 891 -0.91 -3.82 7.04
N THR A 892 -0.34 -4.48 8.04
CA THR A 892 -1.12 -5.11 9.11
C THR A 892 -0.75 -4.55 10.47
N GLY A 893 -1.76 -4.24 11.28
CA GLY A 893 -1.61 -3.86 12.69
C GLY A 893 -2.30 -4.84 13.64
N GLY A 894 -1.84 -4.86 14.89
CA GLY A 894 -2.31 -5.81 15.92
C GLY A 894 -1.60 -7.17 15.85
N PRO A 895 -1.88 -8.08 16.80
CA PRO A 895 -1.13 -9.33 16.97
C PRO A 895 -1.60 -10.46 16.05
N LEU A 896 -2.15 -10.14 14.88
CA LEU A 896 -2.74 -11.10 13.94
C LEU A 896 -1.69 -11.87 13.12
N SER A 897 -2.02 -13.06 12.64
CA SER A 897 -1.32 -13.74 11.55
C SER A 897 -1.66 -13.06 10.23
N VAL A 898 -0.66 -12.70 9.43
CA VAL A 898 -0.86 -11.97 8.16
C VAL A 898 -1.62 -12.85 7.18
N ALA A 899 -1.10 -14.03 6.85
CA ALA A 899 -1.78 -14.93 5.94
C ALA A 899 -1.78 -16.39 6.44
N GLU A 900 -2.92 -17.05 6.25
CA GLU A 900 -3.09 -18.49 6.44
C GLU A 900 -3.46 -19.14 5.10
N THR A 901 -2.60 -20.01 4.57
CA THR A 901 -2.84 -20.73 3.32
C THR A 901 -3.01 -22.23 3.60
N THR A 902 -4.16 -22.79 3.24
CA THR A 902 -4.53 -24.18 3.54
C THR A 902 -5.21 -24.87 2.36
N ARG A 903 -5.41 -26.18 2.46
CA ARG A 903 -6.17 -27.01 1.48
C ARG A 903 -5.65 -26.90 0.04
N GLY A 904 -4.33 -26.87 -0.14
CA GLY A 904 -3.70 -26.77 -1.46
C GLY A 904 -3.78 -25.39 -2.09
N GLY A 905 -4.11 -24.34 -1.32
CA GLY A 905 -4.14 -22.96 -1.82
C GLY A 905 -2.75 -22.43 -2.19
N GLU A 906 -2.72 -21.35 -2.96
CA GLU A 906 -1.51 -20.64 -3.34
C GLU A 906 -1.62 -19.15 -2.97
N THR A 907 -0.65 -18.61 -2.22
CA THR A 907 -0.65 -17.20 -1.80
C THR A 907 0.67 -16.49 -2.18
N GLU A 908 0.59 -15.37 -2.90
CA GLU A 908 1.71 -14.42 -3.04
C GLU A 908 1.38 -13.14 -2.27
N ALA A 909 2.16 -12.81 -1.23
CA ALA A 909 2.01 -11.58 -0.45
C ALA A 909 3.28 -10.74 -0.54
N LEU A 910 3.26 -9.68 -1.34
CA LEU A 910 4.46 -8.94 -1.74
C LEU A 910 4.41 -7.47 -1.32
N GLY A 911 5.50 -6.96 -0.75
CA GLY A 911 5.65 -5.54 -0.39
C GLY A 911 4.92 -5.17 0.89
N GLY A 912 4.97 -6.04 1.90
CA GLY A 912 4.26 -5.86 3.17
C GLY A 912 5.02 -5.08 4.22
N VAL A 913 4.30 -4.29 5.03
CA VAL A 913 4.77 -3.76 6.32
C VAL A 913 3.94 -4.34 7.46
N VAL A 914 4.57 -5.11 8.33
CA VAL A 914 3.91 -5.76 9.47
C VAL A 914 4.38 -5.09 10.75
N TYR A 915 3.45 -4.49 11.50
CA TYR A 915 3.79 -3.71 12.70
C TYR A 915 2.77 -3.98 13.83
N PRO A 916 2.94 -5.06 14.61
CA PRO A 916 2.08 -5.26 15.77
C PRO A 916 2.45 -4.22 16.83
N SER A 917 1.47 -3.40 17.22
CA SER A 917 1.61 -2.39 18.27
C SER A 917 1.39 -2.95 19.68
N THR A 918 1.18 -4.26 19.78
CA THR A 918 0.96 -5.02 21.02
C THR A 918 1.80 -6.30 20.99
N ARG A 919 1.96 -6.94 22.14
CA ARG A 919 2.70 -8.21 22.24
C ARG A 919 2.01 -9.28 21.40
N VAL A 920 2.78 -9.95 20.54
CA VAL A 920 2.32 -11.09 19.75
C VAL A 920 2.51 -12.38 20.55
N PRO A 921 1.55 -13.32 20.56
CA PRO A 921 1.75 -14.64 21.14
C PRO A 921 2.99 -15.34 20.52
N PRO A 922 3.88 -15.96 21.32
CA PRO A 922 5.12 -16.56 20.82
C PRO A 922 4.95 -17.67 19.79
N ASP A 923 3.81 -18.38 19.84
CA ASP A 923 3.41 -19.50 18.99
C ASP A 923 2.66 -19.07 17.74
N ARG A 924 2.36 -17.77 17.59
CA ARG A 924 1.63 -17.26 16.43
C ARG A 924 2.58 -16.94 15.27
N PRO A 925 2.51 -17.66 14.15
CA PRO A 925 3.30 -17.33 12.98
C PRO A 925 2.76 -16.11 12.25
N MET A 926 3.65 -15.33 11.64
CA MET A 926 3.27 -14.24 10.75
C MET A 926 2.60 -14.80 9.48
N PHE A 927 3.17 -15.88 8.92
CA PHE A 927 2.58 -16.60 7.79
C PHE A 927 2.48 -18.09 8.11
N ARG A 928 1.29 -18.64 7.93
CA ARG A 928 1.02 -20.07 8.12
C ARG A 928 0.67 -20.72 6.79
N CYS A 929 1.30 -21.85 6.49
CA CYS A 929 1.06 -22.61 5.27
C CYS A 929 0.93 -24.11 5.59
N VAL A 930 -0.21 -24.72 5.29
CA VAL A 930 -0.48 -26.14 5.57
C VAL A 930 -0.83 -26.84 4.26
N ASP A 931 0.00 -27.77 3.81
CA ASP A 931 -0.16 -28.53 2.57
C ASP A 931 -0.52 -27.64 1.35
N SER A 932 0.07 -26.44 1.30
CA SER A 932 -0.28 -25.35 0.37
C SER A 932 0.96 -24.63 -0.14
N ARG A 933 0.90 -23.60 -0.97
CA ARG A 933 2.10 -22.87 -1.44
C ARG A 933 2.03 -21.40 -1.07
N GLN A 934 3.17 -20.81 -0.73
CA GLN A 934 3.22 -19.37 -0.50
C GLN A 934 4.56 -18.74 -0.91
N LEU A 935 4.51 -17.46 -1.26
CA LEU A 935 5.65 -16.56 -1.43
C LEU A 935 5.35 -15.28 -0.68
N VAL A 936 6.30 -14.84 0.16
CA VAL A 936 6.10 -13.65 1.01
C VAL A 936 7.29 -12.72 0.85
N ALA A 937 7.05 -11.42 0.72
CA ALA A 937 8.08 -10.39 0.75
C ALA A 937 7.62 -9.28 1.69
N VAL A 938 8.20 -9.25 2.89
CA VAL A 938 7.72 -8.42 4.00
C VAL A 938 8.88 -7.72 4.70
N ALA A 939 8.62 -6.50 5.17
CA ALA A 939 9.48 -5.77 6.07
C ALA A 939 8.79 -5.66 7.44
N PRO A 940 9.09 -6.55 8.40
CA PRO A 940 8.53 -6.45 9.74
C PRO A 940 9.05 -5.19 10.46
N ARG A 941 8.30 -4.72 11.45
CA ARG A 941 8.61 -3.54 12.29
C ARG A 941 8.08 -3.80 13.71
N SER A 942 8.87 -3.47 14.74
CA SER A 942 8.44 -3.54 16.15
C SER A 942 8.70 -2.22 16.83
N TYR A 943 7.71 -1.69 17.52
CA TYR A 943 7.83 -0.51 18.38
C TYR A 943 7.67 -0.84 19.87
N VAL A 944 7.49 -2.13 20.18
CA VAL A 944 7.48 -2.66 21.55
C VAL A 944 8.46 -3.83 21.66
N PRO A 945 9.07 -4.07 22.83
CA PRO A 945 9.90 -5.26 23.03
C PRO A 945 9.09 -6.53 22.76
N ASN A 946 9.64 -7.45 21.96
CA ASN A 946 8.97 -8.70 21.54
C ASN A 946 7.60 -8.47 20.87
N GLY A 947 7.48 -7.37 20.12
CA GLY A 947 6.27 -6.97 19.40
C GLY A 947 6.14 -7.52 17.99
N ILE A 948 7.15 -8.20 17.44
CA ILE A 948 7.01 -8.93 16.17
C ILE A 948 6.83 -10.42 16.48
N HIS A 949 6.13 -11.12 15.60
CA HIS A 949 6.03 -12.57 15.58
C HIS A 949 7.40 -13.23 15.69
N ARG A 950 7.57 -14.13 16.67
CA ARG A 950 8.78 -14.95 16.78
C ARG A 950 8.96 -15.81 15.53
N LEU A 951 7.87 -16.38 15.05
CA LEU A 951 7.83 -17.22 13.87
C LEU A 951 7.44 -16.37 12.65
N LEU A 952 8.34 -16.23 11.68
CA LEU A 952 8.07 -15.59 10.40
C LEU A 952 7.17 -16.50 9.56
N VAL A 953 7.57 -17.77 9.40
CA VAL A 953 6.83 -18.77 8.64
C VAL A 953 6.67 -20.03 9.47
N ALA A 954 5.47 -20.60 9.49
CA ALA A 954 5.23 -21.98 9.90
C ALA A 954 4.61 -22.75 8.72
N GLU A 955 5.34 -23.75 8.23
CA GLU A 955 4.96 -24.57 7.08
C GLU A 955 4.77 -26.04 7.49
N THR A 956 3.59 -26.59 7.25
CA THR A 956 3.26 -28.00 7.51
C THR A 956 3.09 -28.75 6.19
N ARG A 957 3.73 -29.92 6.07
CA ARG A 957 3.70 -30.83 4.92
C ARG A 957 3.45 -32.25 5.39
N GLY A 958 2.21 -32.74 5.24
CA GLY A 958 1.78 -33.95 5.93
C GLY A 958 2.04 -33.80 7.43
N ASP A 959 2.84 -34.71 8.00
CA ASP A 959 3.20 -34.67 9.43
C ASP A 959 4.45 -33.83 9.76
N ALA A 960 5.15 -33.29 8.76
CA ALA A 960 6.36 -32.50 8.96
C ALA A 960 6.05 -31.02 9.14
N LEU A 961 6.58 -30.40 10.21
CA LEU A 961 6.50 -28.97 10.48
C LEU A 961 7.89 -28.34 10.31
N GLN A 962 7.96 -27.28 9.50
CA GLN A 962 9.12 -26.41 9.35
C GLN A 962 8.77 -25.01 9.85
N GLU A 963 9.58 -24.49 10.77
CA GLU A 963 9.44 -23.14 11.29
C GLU A 963 10.65 -22.29 10.88
N ILE A 964 10.39 -21.07 10.41
CA ILE A 964 11.40 -20.06 10.12
C ILE A 964 11.18 -18.94 11.11
N GLU A 965 12.18 -18.69 11.95
CA GLU A 965 12.13 -17.60 12.92
C GLU A 965 12.34 -16.24 12.24
N THR A 966 11.71 -15.21 12.79
CA THR A 966 12.02 -13.83 12.41
C THR A 966 13.42 -13.50 12.93
N PRO A 967 14.34 -13.01 12.07
CA PRO A 967 15.65 -12.59 12.53
C PRO A 967 15.54 -11.57 13.68
N PRO A 968 16.44 -11.61 14.67
CA PRO A 968 16.44 -10.65 15.77
C PRO A 968 16.56 -9.25 15.18
N MET A 969 15.50 -8.47 15.31
CA MET A 969 15.48 -7.08 14.88
C MET A 969 15.81 -6.18 16.06
N PRO A 970 16.69 -5.18 15.90
CA PRO A 970 16.77 -4.11 16.88
C PRO A 970 15.35 -3.54 17.04
N ILE A 971 14.92 -3.32 18.29
CA ILE A 971 13.67 -2.60 18.56
C ILE A 971 13.78 -1.32 17.76
N ALA A 972 12.86 -1.10 16.81
CA ALA A 972 12.77 0.22 16.22
C ALA A 972 12.37 1.08 17.40
N HIS A 973 13.31 1.88 17.93
CA HIS A 973 12.96 2.90 18.87
C HIS A 973 11.96 3.78 18.13
N ALA A 974 10.68 3.51 18.35
CA ALA A 974 9.73 4.56 18.53
C ALA A 974 10.30 5.35 19.70
N THR A 975 11.12 6.34 19.41
CA THR A 975 10.75 7.64 19.92
C THR A 975 9.33 7.92 19.40
N ILE A 976 8.33 7.32 20.06
CA ILE A 976 7.23 8.11 20.58
C ILE A 976 7.89 8.87 21.75
N GLU A 977 8.78 9.80 21.39
CA GLU A 977 8.77 11.05 22.12
C GLU A 977 7.35 11.57 21.87
N PRO A 978 6.52 11.83 22.89
CA PRO A 978 5.43 12.76 22.67
C PRO A 978 6.08 13.98 22.02
N ASP A 979 5.71 14.31 20.77
CA ASP A 979 6.35 15.32 19.95
C ASP A 979 6.86 16.49 20.80
N ALA A 980 8.17 16.47 21.08
CA ALA A 980 8.89 17.70 21.20
C ALA A 980 8.88 18.26 19.77
N PRO A 981 8.28 19.43 19.52
CA PRO A 981 8.32 20.04 18.19
C PRO A 981 9.77 20.06 17.70
N GLY A 982 9.97 19.64 16.44
CA GLY A 982 11.30 19.44 15.83
C GLY A 982 12.25 20.61 16.10
N PRO A 983 13.58 20.41 16.03
CA PRO A 983 14.56 21.27 16.67
C PRO A 983 14.52 22.68 16.09
N THR A 984 13.67 23.54 16.67
CA THR A 984 13.93 24.96 16.71
C THR A 984 15.22 25.08 17.49
N ARG A 985 16.31 25.42 16.81
CA ARG A 985 17.64 25.66 17.39
C ARG A 985 17.47 26.24 18.80
N ARG A 986 17.74 25.41 19.81
CA ARG A 986 17.46 25.75 21.21
C ARG A 986 18.22 27.03 21.50
N LEU A 987 17.50 28.11 21.76
CA LEU A 987 18.12 29.33 22.23
C LEU A 987 18.54 29.04 23.67
N MET A 988 19.83 28.77 23.85
CA MET A 988 20.37 28.56 25.19
C MET A 988 20.57 29.93 25.82
N PRO A 989 19.92 30.22 26.96
CA PRO A 989 20.23 31.44 27.68
C PRO A 989 21.67 31.37 28.15
N THR A 990 22.35 32.52 28.25
CA THR A 990 23.68 32.54 28.86
C THR A 990 23.58 32.07 30.32
N PRO A 991 24.62 31.43 30.89
CA PRO A 991 24.59 30.99 32.29
C PRO A 991 24.27 32.13 33.28
N SER A 992 24.72 33.36 32.97
CA SER A 992 24.40 34.55 33.76
C SER A 992 22.92 34.96 33.64
N ALA A 993 22.33 34.91 32.44
CA ALA A 993 20.91 35.15 32.28
C ALA A 993 20.07 34.08 32.99
N GLN A 994 20.42 32.80 32.84
CA GLN A 994 19.71 31.72 33.53
C GLN A 994 19.74 31.89 35.05
N ALA A 995 20.89 32.22 35.65
CA ALA A 995 21.00 32.48 37.08
C ALA A 995 20.13 33.67 37.54
N ALA A 996 20.05 34.75 36.74
CA ALA A 996 19.21 35.90 37.04
C ALA A 996 17.71 35.55 37.01
N TRP A 997 17.27 34.74 36.04
CA TRP A 997 15.88 34.28 35.94
C TRP A 997 15.53 33.18 36.96
N ASP A 998 16.51 32.38 37.40
CA ASP A 998 16.37 31.44 38.52
C ASP A 998 16.10 32.20 39.83
N ALA A 999 16.88 33.25 40.11
CA ALA A 999 16.68 34.08 41.31
C ALA A 999 15.28 34.72 41.35
N ARG A 1000 14.82 35.27 40.22
CA ARG A 1000 13.47 35.85 40.09
C ARG A 1000 12.36 34.82 40.30
N LEU A 1001 12.57 33.58 39.82
CA LEU A 1001 11.60 32.52 40.02
C LEU A 1001 11.54 32.09 41.49
N LEU A 1002 12.71 31.97 42.15
CA LEU A 1002 12.80 31.68 43.58
C LEU A 1002 12.13 32.77 44.43
N ASP A 1003 12.34 34.05 44.10
CA ASP A 1003 11.70 35.16 44.82
C ASP A 1003 10.19 35.18 44.62
N ARG A 1004 9.72 34.93 43.39
CA ARG A 1004 8.28 34.80 43.12
C ARG A 1004 7.67 33.60 43.87
N LEU A 1005 8.42 32.50 43.98
CA LEU A 1005 8.00 31.31 44.71
C LEU A 1005 7.90 31.57 46.22
N ARG A 1006 8.88 32.28 46.80
CA ARG A 1006 8.83 32.77 48.19
C ARG A 1006 7.63 33.69 48.42
N GLU A 1007 7.37 34.62 47.50
CA GLU A 1007 6.19 35.51 47.56
C GLU A 1007 4.89 34.70 47.53
N ALA A 1008 4.77 33.71 46.64
CA ALA A 1008 3.61 32.83 46.57
C ALA A 1008 3.39 32.11 47.91
N ILE A 1009 4.44 31.48 48.44
CA ILE A 1009 4.36 30.72 49.70
C ILE A 1009 4.00 31.61 50.89
N ALA A 1010 4.59 32.81 50.97
CA ALA A 1010 4.30 33.80 52.00
C ALA A 1010 2.85 34.32 51.91
N SER A 1011 2.29 34.40 50.71
CA SER A 1011 0.88 34.76 50.49
C SER A 1011 -0.12 33.62 50.80
N GLY A 1012 0.38 32.46 51.23
CA GLY A 1012 -0.42 31.29 51.56
C GLY A 1012 -0.63 30.33 50.38
N ASP A 1013 -0.13 30.65 49.18
CA ASP A 1013 -0.18 29.73 48.06
C ASP A 1013 0.74 28.52 48.30
N ARG A 1014 0.35 27.38 47.75
CA ARG A 1014 1.17 26.16 47.77
C ARG A 1014 1.31 25.65 46.34
N PRO A 1015 2.30 26.18 45.58
CA PRO A 1015 2.45 25.86 44.17
C PRO A 1015 2.71 24.37 43.98
N ARG A 1016 1.98 23.76 43.04
CA ARG A 1016 2.09 22.34 42.71
C ARG A 1016 2.61 22.16 41.29
N PHE A 1017 3.55 21.26 41.13
CA PHE A 1017 4.11 20.94 39.83
C PHE A 1017 4.61 19.48 39.76
N ALA A 1018 4.61 18.92 38.56
CA ALA A 1018 5.21 17.61 38.30
C ALA A 1018 6.73 17.71 38.38
N CYS A 1019 7.34 17.13 39.43
CA CYS A 1019 8.77 17.17 39.68
C CYS A 1019 9.44 15.90 39.16
N SER A 1020 10.33 16.05 38.17
CA SER A 1020 10.97 14.92 37.49
C SER A 1020 11.91 14.12 38.40
N LEU A 1021 12.50 14.74 39.43
CA LEU A 1021 13.36 14.06 40.41
C LEU A 1021 12.57 13.12 41.35
N VAL A 1022 11.28 13.40 41.56
CA VAL A 1022 10.40 12.61 42.44
C VAL A 1022 9.51 11.66 41.64
N GLY A 1023 9.26 11.96 40.36
CA GLY A 1023 8.41 11.15 39.49
C GLY A 1023 6.92 11.32 39.76
N SER A 1024 6.51 12.37 40.48
CA SER A 1024 5.11 12.69 40.80
C SER A 1024 4.86 14.19 40.88
N ASP A 1025 3.60 14.60 40.99
CA ASP A 1025 3.26 15.96 41.41
C ASP A 1025 3.68 16.19 42.85
N VAL A 1026 4.31 17.35 43.10
CA VAL A 1026 4.78 17.75 44.41
C VAL A 1026 4.27 19.15 44.73
N GLU A 1027 4.00 19.37 46.01
CA GLU A 1027 3.63 20.67 46.56
C GLU A 1027 4.85 21.33 47.18
N VAL A 1028 5.14 22.58 46.81
CA VAL A 1028 6.22 23.35 47.45
C VAL A 1028 5.70 23.96 48.75
N LEU A 1029 6.34 23.58 49.85
CA LEU A 1029 6.00 24.01 51.21
C LEU A 1029 6.81 25.24 51.64
N ASP A 1030 8.09 25.27 51.30
CA ASP A 1030 9.02 26.35 51.68
C ASP A 1030 10.23 26.40 50.73
N VAL A 1031 10.93 27.54 50.73
CA VAL A 1031 12.19 27.75 50.00
C VAL A 1031 13.23 28.32 50.95
N ASP A 1032 14.26 27.54 51.24
CA ASP A 1032 15.31 27.98 52.17
C ASP A 1032 16.20 29.10 51.57
N ASP A 1033 17.04 29.69 52.44
CA ASP A 1033 17.97 30.79 52.08
C ASP A 1033 19.03 30.37 51.05
N ARG A 1034 19.26 29.07 50.87
CA ARG A 1034 20.19 28.50 49.88
C ARG A 1034 19.48 28.06 48.59
N GLY A 1035 18.17 28.28 48.48
CA GLY A 1035 17.34 27.91 47.33
C GLY A 1035 16.86 26.45 47.34
N GLY A 1036 16.99 25.73 48.44
CA GLY A 1036 16.41 24.39 48.61
C GLY A 1036 14.88 24.45 48.72
N LEU A 1037 14.19 23.65 47.92
CA LEU A 1037 12.74 23.53 47.92
C LEU A 1037 12.32 22.43 48.89
N SER A 1038 11.63 22.79 49.97
CA SER A 1038 10.91 21.82 50.79
C SER A 1038 9.64 21.41 50.05
N ILE A 1039 9.56 20.16 49.60
CA ILE A 1039 8.45 19.64 48.80
C ILE A 1039 7.76 18.46 49.49
N ARG A 1040 6.47 18.27 49.17
CA ARG A 1040 5.65 17.16 49.68
C ARG A 1040 4.97 16.40 48.55
N SER A 1041 5.05 15.06 48.59
CA SER A 1041 4.33 14.13 47.72
C SER A 1041 3.60 13.10 48.57
N GLY A 1042 2.26 13.18 48.59
CA GLY A 1042 1.45 12.37 49.51
C GLY A 1042 1.81 12.61 50.98
N ALA A 1043 2.22 11.55 51.68
CA ALA A 1043 2.64 11.61 53.09
C ALA A 1043 4.15 11.88 53.28
N ALA A 1044 4.95 11.89 52.20
CA ALA A 1044 6.39 12.06 52.27
C ALA A 1044 6.79 13.53 51.98
N SER A 1045 7.74 14.05 52.77
CA SER A 1045 8.36 15.36 52.56
C SER A 1045 9.86 15.22 52.33
N ALA A 1046 10.43 16.02 51.44
CA ALA A 1046 11.85 16.04 51.15
C ALA A 1046 12.32 17.46 50.82
N VAL A 1047 13.60 17.75 51.04
CA VAL A 1047 14.22 19.02 50.59
C VAL A 1047 15.01 18.73 49.32
N VAL A 1048 14.63 19.39 48.23
CA VAL A 1048 15.26 19.27 46.92
C VAL A 1048 16.07 20.52 46.61
N PRO A 1049 17.40 20.43 46.41
CA PRO A 1049 18.19 21.59 46.02
C PRO A 1049 17.74 22.13 44.65
N TRP A 1050 17.89 23.44 44.42
CA TRP A 1050 17.53 24.08 43.13
C TRP A 1050 18.34 23.53 41.94
N THR A 1051 19.64 23.32 42.14
CA THR A 1051 20.60 22.93 41.10
C THR A 1051 20.19 21.68 40.29
N PRO A 1052 19.80 20.55 40.91
CA PRO A 1052 19.38 19.34 40.19
C PRO A 1052 18.01 19.45 39.48
N LEU A 1053 17.23 20.51 39.68
CA LEU A 1053 15.98 20.71 38.93
C LEU A 1053 16.29 21.02 37.47
N SER A 1054 15.68 20.25 36.57
CA SER A 1054 15.82 20.48 35.13
C SER A 1054 15.15 21.80 34.71
N LEU A 1055 15.53 22.33 33.53
CA LEU A 1055 14.84 23.50 32.96
C LEU A 1055 13.34 23.27 32.76
N GLU A 1056 12.93 22.02 32.54
CA GLU A 1056 11.53 21.63 32.42
C GLU A 1056 10.80 21.67 33.78
N ASP A 1057 11.46 21.25 34.86
CA ASP A 1057 10.92 21.39 36.22
C ASP A 1057 10.76 22.87 36.60
N ARG A 1058 11.75 23.70 36.28
CA ARG A 1058 11.71 25.15 36.53
C ARG A 1058 10.65 25.85 35.69
N ARG A 1059 10.41 25.40 34.45
CA ARG A 1059 9.28 25.86 33.62
C ARG A 1059 7.94 25.57 34.26
N ARG A 1060 7.75 24.35 34.78
CA ARG A 1060 6.51 23.96 35.45
C ARG A 1060 6.31 24.75 36.74
N LEU A 1061 7.37 25.00 37.50
CA LEU A 1061 7.34 25.91 38.66
C LEU A 1061 6.94 27.34 38.26
N ALA A 1062 7.51 27.89 37.19
CA ALA A 1062 7.15 29.23 36.69
C ALA A 1062 5.66 29.32 36.29
N LEU A 1063 5.10 28.24 35.74
CA LEU A 1063 3.66 28.17 35.47
C LEU A 1063 2.82 27.97 36.74
N ALA A 1064 3.32 27.23 37.72
CA ALA A 1064 2.63 26.98 38.98
C ALA A 1064 2.47 28.27 39.82
N VAL A 1065 3.39 29.23 39.68
CA VAL A 1065 3.32 30.54 40.38
C VAL A 1065 2.73 31.66 39.52
N LEU A 1066 2.26 31.36 38.31
CA LEU A 1066 1.78 32.37 37.35
C LEU A 1066 0.46 33.02 37.76
N ARG A 1067 0.48 34.33 38.07
CA ARG A 1067 -0.75 35.13 38.18
C ARG A 1067 -1.20 35.66 36.82
N LYS A 1068 -2.44 35.36 36.44
CA LYS A 1068 -3.04 35.85 35.19
C LYS A 1068 -3.07 37.38 35.20
N GLY A 1069 -2.42 38.00 34.23
CA GLY A 1069 -2.40 39.47 34.07
C GLY A 1069 -1.20 40.17 34.73
N VAL A 1070 -0.30 39.44 35.41
CA VAL A 1070 0.95 40.02 35.94
C VAL A 1070 2.05 39.86 34.89
N ALA A 1071 2.53 40.98 34.36
CA ALA A 1071 3.52 41.00 33.27
C ALA A 1071 4.82 40.27 33.63
N GLY A 1072 5.31 40.41 34.87
CA GLY A 1072 6.53 39.74 35.35
C GLY A 1072 6.39 38.21 35.41
N ASP A 1073 5.25 37.70 35.86
CA ASP A 1073 4.99 36.26 35.90
C ASP A 1073 4.86 35.68 34.47
N HIS A 1074 4.26 36.43 33.55
CA HIS A 1074 4.25 36.08 32.13
C HIS A 1074 5.65 36.13 31.51
N ALA A 1075 6.53 37.04 31.94
CA ALA A 1075 7.93 37.07 31.51
C ALA A 1075 8.72 35.85 32.01
N LEU A 1076 8.52 35.44 33.27
CA LEU A 1076 9.09 34.20 33.83
C LEU A 1076 8.65 32.97 33.04
N ALA A 1077 7.34 32.83 32.81
CA ALA A 1077 6.80 31.72 32.00
C ALA A 1077 7.35 31.73 30.57
N ALA A 1078 7.43 32.91 29.93
CA ALA A 1078 8.00 33.06 28.59
C ALA A 1078 9.48 32.65 28.52
N PHE A 1079 10.29 33.07 29.49
CA PHE A 1079 11.71 32.74 29.57
C PHE A 1079 11.92 31.22 29.63
N TYR A 1080 11.27 30.53 30.56
CA TYR A 1080 11.45 29.08 30.69
C TYR A 1080 10.82 28.29 29.54
N HIS A 1081 9.75 28.78 28.91
CA HIS A 1081 9.26 28.21 27.65
C HIS A 1081 10.30 28.32 26.52
N LEU A 1082 10.99 29.45 26.36
CA LEU A 1082 12.08 29.59 25.39
C LEU A 1082 13.28 28.68 25.73
N ALA A 1083 13.67 28.60 27.00
CA ALA A 1083 14.81 27.80 27.46
C ALA A 1083 14.64 26.28 27.26
N VAL A 1084 13.39 25.79 27.19
CA VAL A 1084 13.07 24.39 26.83
C VAL A 1084 12.69 24.20 25.35
N GLY A 1085 12.73 25.26 24.54
CA GLY A 1085 12.43 25.19 23.10
C GLY A 1085 10.95 25.33 22.71
N MET A 1086 10.05 25.67 23.63
CA MET A 1086 8.61 25.85 23.37
C MET A 1086 8.29 27.27 22.88
N ARG A 1087 8.74 27.62 21.66
CA ARG A 1087 8.61 28.98 21.09
C ARG A 1087 7.16 29.48 20.98
N GLU A 1088 6.24 28.66 20.49
CA GLU A 1088 4.84 29.07 20.30
C GLU A 1088 4.14 29.40 21.64
N MET A 1089 4.43 28.61 22.67
CA MET A 1089 3.93 28.88 24.03
C MET A 1089 4.58 30.13 24.61
N ALA A 1090 5.89 30.31 24.40
CA ALA A 1090 6.57 31.53 24.83
C ALA A 1090 5.97 32.78 24.19
N GLU A 1091 5.61 32.77 22.90
CA GLU A 1091 5.01 33.93 22.23
C GLU A 1091 3.71 34.41 22.86
N ALA A 1092 2.85 33.47 23.30
CA ALA A 1092 1.61 33.82 24.00
C ALA A 1092 1.87 34.50 25.34
N HIS A 1093 2.96 34.13 26.03
CA HIS A 1093 3.39 34.75 27.27
C HIS A 1093 4.14 36.07 27.03
N LEU A 1094 5.00 36.16 26.00
CA LEU A 1094 5.68 37.39 25.59
C LEU A 1094 4.69 38.50 25.24
N ARG A 1095 3.60 38.19 24.53
CA ARG A 1095 2.54 39.18 24.25
C ARG A 1095 1.90 39.73 25.53
N ARG A 1096 1.75 38.90 26.56
CA ARG A 1096 1.15 39.29 27.86
C ARG A 1096 2.16 39.93 28.82
N ALA A 1097 3.46 39.69 28.61
CA ALA A 1097 4.55 40.30 29.36
C ALA A 1097 4.78 41.78 28.97
N GLY A 1098 4.26 42.24 27.83
CA GLY A 1098 4.37 43.64 27.41
C GLY A 1098 5.83 44.07 27.26
N SER A 1099 6.22 45.17 27.91
CA SER A 1099 7.60 45.69 27.87
C SER A 1099 8.65 44.72 28.45
N ALA A 1100 8.26 43.84 29.38
CA ALA A 1100 9.16 42.82 29.93
C ALA A 1100 9.55 41.72 28.91
N ALA A 1101 8.86 41.65 27.76
CA ALA A 1101 9.20 40.71 26.69
C ALA A 1101 10.56 40.99 26.05
N GLU A 1102 11.02 42.24 26.03
CA GLU A 1102 12.32 42.60 25.46
C GLU A 1102 13.49 42.08 26.32
N GLU A 1103 13.33 42.10 27.65
CA GLU A 1103 14.33 41.54 28.58
C GLU A 1103 14.44 40.02 28.43
N VAL A 1104 13.31 39.33 28.27
CA VAL A 1104 13.28 37.90 27.96
C VAL A 1104 14.02 37.63 26.65
N ARG A 1105 13.71 38.38 25.58
CA ARG A 1105 14.37 38.21 24.27
C ARG A 1105 15.87 38.48 24.32
N ALA A 1106 16.31 39.49 25.06
CA ALA A 1106 17.73 39.83 25.22
C ALA A 1106 18.52 38.73 25.93
N SER A 1107 17.87 37.95 26.79
CA SER A 1107 18.49 36.84 27.53
C SER A 1107 18.94 35.66 26.66
N PHE A 1108 18.55 35.65 25.38
CA PHE A 1108 18.79 34.60 24.40
C PHE A 1108 19.53 35.09 23.13
N ARG A 1109 20.05 36.32 23.15
CA ARG A 1109 20.79 36.92 22.03
C ARG A 1109 22.29 36.77 22.20
#